data_AF-A0AA36IGK9-F1
#
_entry.id   AF-A0AA36IGK9-F1
#
_cell.length_a   1.000
_cell.length_b   1.000
_cell.length_c   1.000
_cell.angle_alpha   90.00
_cell.angle_beta   90.00
_cell.angle_gamma   90.00
#
_symmetry.space_group_name_H-M   'P 1'
#
loop_
_entity.id
_entity.type
_entity.pdbx_description
1 polymer ?
#
loop_
_entity_poly.entity_id
_entity_poly.type
_entity_poly.pdbx_seq_one_letter_code
_entity_poly.pdbx_strand_id
1 'polypeptide(L)'
;MLKCLAKHFPEEVSLDRVLGAKAPKRHRTVAEDCAEILEASHYQEMPILPTSAEMIGHCAFEVQENMQTYEKCVDYIQTHFMLLREDYIEPLRAGIKLFMQGRHSPKDLHVYTGVKVVGVLSTWEGLVYRIELRKDELRKINWEKSKQLMYGSLLCFSDDDFSSLIWATVWRRDPGLMAEKAQLDIRLPFDPWDDRLSPGKAFCCIENVTIYFEAYRHVLIALQSMRAADVPFQHTLLSPQPDPLPPTYLKEETDMFHFHNVFTNCEKADAEVAAPKSFRVLSEWPRALKQALDLDPSQLDAVQHALTHQMSLIQGPPGTGKTFVGLKIVQAILDNTKTLRHSPILVVCYTNHALDQFLEGIFKFCESIVRIGSRSKSEQMMKRNLKELVMEIRPPREFMQARKSLMDRRDYLRDELVKAMKLVDSHTVCAAQAKSLMSEQQFEEFYQGFLDYLGDDKGDFPEDPWVVDDDVWSRVMKEWLGTSDPSKFAPVPKRQEGGLPTFKKFGIEEESEDEDPAANGTKDDGDEEEASNEIYERKLDVDNEQTEQVDEKKKSRMDFFQELHYAWLPYLEDYYETLSPEMRSLDWRQENLWRLHPQQRRECYRQWLLEAHEEARGILPELAHLLERNAESKAALERDRKLALLREMQVVGMTTTAVSKYQQLLKELRPEIVIVEEAAEVLEAHILTALHPRTQHVILIGDHQQLRPSTAVYRLSKQFHLDVSLFERLIHNGAEHVTLLQQRRMHPKISRLIKPYYPQLRDHHSTERYPDIRGVNARSFFMTHFHYEDDEGESHSKQNTFEANFVSAMCAHLVSCGYEESQITVLTPYLGQVRLLKKRMQRDPTTQKIAITAVDNFQGEENDIIIISLVRSNRARQMGFLAVDNRINVALTRARHGMFIVGNSDMLEKHTLWSQILAELRSDQCLADALPIIDKEESGVFQVRSADEISVFLDSKLHETG
;
A
#
# COMPACT_ATOMS: atom_id res chain seq x y z
N MET A 1 10.99 22.96 -24.16
CA MET A 1 9.74 22.92 -23.37
C MET A 1 8.70 23.90 -23.90
N LEU A 2 8.87 25.24 -23.86
CA LEU A 2 7.91 26.20 -24.46
C LEU A 2 7.60 25.97 -25.94
N LYS A 3 8.60 25.63 -26.77
CA LYS A 3 8.38 25.25 -28.18
C LYS A 3 7.65 23.91 -28.36
N CYS A 4 7.62 23.05 -27.34
CA CYS A 4 6.93 21.76 -27.33
C CYS A 4 5.50 21.93 -26.79
N LEU A 5 5.33 22.75 -25.75
CA LEU A 5 4.05 23.17 -25.19
C LEU A 5 3.22 23.96 -26.23
N ALA A 6 3.83 24.91 -26.94
CA ALA A 6 3.16 25.66 -28.01
C ALA A 6 2.87 24.84 -29.28
N LYS A 7 3.59 23.73 -29.50
CA LYS A 7 3.38 22.83 -30.65
C LYS A 7 2.25 21.82 -30.41
N HIS A 8 1.97 21.48 -29.15
CA HIS A 8 1.01 20.43 -28.79
C HIS A 8 -0.23 20.93 -28.03
N PHE A 9 -0.24 22.18 -27.56
CA PHE A 9 -1.38 22.83 -26.90
C PHE A 9 -1.57 24.27 -27.39
N PRO A 10 -1.95 24.49 -28.67
CA PRO A 10 -2.05 25.83 -29.23
C PRO A 10 -3.17 26.70 -28.62
N GLU A 11 -4.14 26.12 -27.90
CA GLU A 11 -5.30 26.87 -27.36
C GLU A 11 -5.57 26.73 -25.84
N GLU A 12 -4.77 26.01 -25.06
CA GLU A 12 -5.08 25.78 -23.62
C GLU A 12 -4.01 26.21 -22.60
N VAL A 13 -2.88 26.76 -23.03
CA VAL A 13 -1.88 27.32 -22.10
C VAL A 13 -2.13 28.82 -21.91
N SER A 14 -3.25 29.15 -21.25
CA SER A 14 -3.35 30.42 -20.53
C SER A 14 -2.74 30.22 -19.15
N LEU A 15 -1.78 31.08 -18.78
CA LEU A 15 -1.23 31.21 -17.42
C LEU A 15 -2.31 31.45 -16.35
N ASP A 16 -3.56 31.71 -16.73
CA ASP A 16 -4.69 31.85 -15.80
C ASP A 16 -5.09 30.54 -15.09
N ARG A 17 -4.78 29.36 -15.66
CA ARG A 17 -5.14 28.07 -15.03
C ARG A 17 -4.28 27.75 -13.79
N VAL A 18 -3.04 28.26 -13.73
CA VAL A 18 -2.13 28.09 -12.59
C VAL A 18 -2.45 29.09 -11.46
N LEU A 19 -3.12 30.20 -11.78
CA LEU A 19 -3.39 31.29 -10.83
C LEU A 19 -4.88 31.56 -10.52
N GLY A 20 -5.83 30.82 -11.10
CA GLY A 20 -7.25 31.08 -10.84
C GLY A 20 -8.19 29.94 -11.16
N ALA A 21 -8.41 29.03 -10.22
CA ALA A 21 -9.70 28.36 -10.12
C ALA A 21 -10.74 29.38 -9.64
N LYS A 22 -11.34 30.12 -10.57
CA LYS A 22 -12.69 30.66 -10.34
C LYS A 22 -13.64 29.47 -10.37
N ALA A 23 -14.49 29.37 -9.36
CA ALA A 23 -15.65 28.47 -9.33
C ALA A 23 -16.39 28.51 -10.68
N PRO A 24 -16.94 27.38 -11.16
CA PRO A 24 -17.61 27.32 -12.44
C PRO A 24 -18.81 28.29 -12.44
N LYS A 25 -18.71 29.39 -13.20
CA LYS A 25 -19.86 30.21 -13.59
C LYS A 25 -20.50 29.62 -14.83
N ARG A 26 -21.44 28.71 -14.62
CA ARG A 26 -22.63 28.55 -15.46
C ARG A 26 -23.75 28.13 -14.52
N HIS A 27 -24.71 29.01 -14.27
CA HIS A 27 -25.96 28.59 -13.66
C HIS A 27 -26.60 27.59 -14.62
N ARG A 28 -26.50 26.31 -14.27
CA ARG A 28 -27.31 25.25 -14.85
C ARG A 28 -28.74 25.46 -14.40
N THR A 29 -29.68 25.10 -15.25
CA THR A 29 -31.09 25.16 -14.89
C THR A 29 -31.40 24.06 -13.88
N VAL A 30 -32.33 24.30 -12.95
CA VAL A 30 -32.79 23.28 -11.97
C VAL A 30 -33.25 21.99 -12.67
N ALA A 31 -33.69 22.07 -13.92
CA ALA A 31 -34.06 20.90 -14.73
C ALA A 31 -32.85 20.09 -15.26
N GLU A 32 -31.73 20.74 -15.56
CA GLU A 32 -30.46 20.07 -15.91
C GLU A 32 -29.80 19.47 -14.67
N ASP A 33 -29.85 20.17 -13.53
CA ASP A 33 -29.39 19.64 -12.25
C ASP A 33 -30.27 18.46 -11.80
N CYS A 34 -31.60 18.53 -11.96
CA CYS A 34 -32.49 17.40 -11.65
C CYS A 34 -32.33 16.21 -12.60
N ALA A 35 -31.94 16.42 -13.87
CA ALA A 35 -31.72 15.33 -14.82
C ALA A 35 -30.40 14.57 -14.54
N GLU A 36 -29.35 15.26 -14.08
CA GLU A 36 -28.07 14.64 -13.69
C GLU A 36 -28.15 14.03 -12.27
N ILE A 37 -28.92 14.63 -11.34
CA ILE A 37 -29.20 14.06 -10.00
C ILE A 37 -30.04 12.78 -10.07
N LEU A 38 -30.86 12.61 -11.12
CA LEU A 38 -31.60 11.37 -11.38
C LEU A 38 -30.74 10.27 -12.04
N GLU A 39 -29.53 10.60 -12.53
CA GLU A 39 -28.56 9.65 -13.13
C GLU A 39 -27.25 9.51 -12.33
N ALA A 40 -27.13 10.17 -11.18
CA ALA A 40 -25.94 10.08 -10.33
C ALA A 40 -25.78 8.64 -9.79
N SER A 41 -24.79 7.93 -10.33
CA SER A 41 -24.43 6.58 -9.91
C SER A 41 -23.92 6.57 -8.46
N HIS A 42 -24.51 5.72 -7.62
CA HIS A 42 -24.29 5.63 -6.16
C HIS A 42 -22.80 5.73 -5.72
N TYR A 43 -21.84 5.19 -6.47
CA TYR A 43 -20.43 5.17 -6.05
C TYR A 43 -19.68 6.51 -6.19
N GLN A 44 -20.11 7.42 -7.07
CA GLN A 44 -19.38 8.68 -7.31
C GLN A 44 -19.56 9.68 -6.16
N GLU A 45 -20.70 9.64 -5.50
CA GLU A 45 -21.05 10.53 -4.38
C GLU A 45 -20.67 9.94 -3.02
N MET A 46 -20.30 8.67 -2.97
CA MET A 46 -19.95 8.00 -1.71
C MET A 46 -18.63 8.50 -1.14
N PRO A 47 -18.56 8.81 0.17
CA PRO A 47 -17.31 9.21 0.79
C PRO A 47 -16.34 8.03 0.78
N ILE A 48 -15.08 8.27 0.41
CA ILE A 48 -14.05 7.23 0.48
C ILE A 48 -13.93 6.78 1.94
N LEU A 49 -13.64 7.72 2.85
CA LEU A 49 -13.59 7.42 4.28
C LEU A 49 -14.93 6.91 4.82
N PRO A 50 -14.91 5.99 5.79
CA PRO A 50 -16.12 5.52 6.43
C PRO A 50 -16.77 6.62 7.28
N THR A 51 -18.10 6.68 7.23
CA THR A 51 -18.92 7.57 8.06
C THR A 51 -19.19 6.96 9.44
N SER A 52 -19.55 7.79 10.44
CA SER A 52 -19.95 7.28 11.76
C SER A 52 -21.10 6.28 11.68
N ALA A 53 -22.06 6.50 10.77
CA ALA A 53 -23.19 5.59 10.57
C ALA A 53 -22.75 4.21 10.05
N GLU A 54 -21.78 4.16 9.15
CA GLU A 54 -21.21 2.91 8.62
C GLU A 54 -20.33 2.18 9.64
N MET A 55 -19.73 2.90 10.60
CA MET A 55 -18.89 2.31 11.63
C MET A 55 -19.68 1.77 12.83
N ILE A 56 -20.76 2.44 13.22
CA ILE A 56 -21.58 2.09 14.40
C ILE A 56 -22.80 1.23 14.00
N GLY A 57 -23.30 1.41 12.77
CA GLY A 57 -24.49 0.73 12.26
C GLY A 57 -24.28 -0.75 11.94
N HIS A 58 -25.39 -1.49 11.90
CA HIS A 58 -25.45 -2.91 11.53
C HIS A 58 -25.67 -3.14 10.02
N CYS A 59 -25.65 -2.09 9.19
CA CYS A 59 -25.82 -2.26 7.75
C CYS A 59 -24.57 -2.89 7.14
N ALA A 60 -24.58 -4.21 7.02
CA ALA A 60 -23.74 -4.88 6.03
C ALA A 60 -24.11 -4.30 4.66
N PHE A 61 -23.13 -3.79 3.93
CA PHE A 61 -23.37 -3.33 2.56
C PHE A 61 -23.99 -4.46 1.75
N GLU A 62 -25.05 -4.16 0.99
CA GLU A 62 -25.49 -5.03 -0.09
C GLU A 62 -24.44 -4.95 -1.19
N VAL A 63 -23.51 -5.91 -1.19
CA VAL A 63 -22.47 -6.01 -2.21
C VAL A 63 -22.83 -7.14 -3.16
N GLN A 64 -22.61 -6.92 -4.46
CA GLN A 64 -22.76 -7.97 -5.45
C GLN A 64 -21.52 -8.87 -5.50
N GLU A 65 -21.71 -10.10 -5.92
CA GLU A 65 -20.62 -11.04 -6.13
C GLU A 65 -19.79 -10.63 -7.38
N ASN A 66 -18.46 -10.75 -7.31
CA ASN A 66 -17.61 -10.38 -8.45
C ASN A 66 -17.67 -11.41 -9.60
N MET A 67 -17.94 -12.68 -9.31
CA MET A 67 -17.86 -13.79 -10.26
C MET A 67 -19.09 -13.88 -11.19
N GLN A 68 -19.44 -12.77 -11.82
CA GLN A 68 -20.58 -12.63 -12.71
C GLN A 68 -20.25 -11.81 -13.97
N THR A 69 -21.17 -11.81 -14.92
CA THR A 69 -21.21 -10.83 -16.01
C THR A 69 -22.01 -9.61 -15.57
N TYR A 70 -21.76 -8.46 -16.20
CA TYR A 70 -22.41 -7.20 -15.87
C TYR A 70 -23.21 -6.69 -17.07
N GLU A 71 -24.43 -6.21 -16.83
CA GLU A 71 -25.25 -5.60 -17.89
C GLU A 71 -24.82 -4.15 -18.15
N LYS A 72 -24.48 -3.42 -17.09
CA LYS A 72 -24.11 -2.00 -17.14
C LYS A 72 -22.71 -1.79 -16.57
N CYS A 73 -21.95 -0.92 -17.23
CA CYS A 73 -20.61 -0.54 -16.76
C CYS A 73 -20.63 0.17 -15.40
N VAL A 74 -21.71 0.90 -15.09
CA VAL A 74 -21.92 1.55 -13.79
C VAL A 74 -21.92 0.52 -12.66
N ASP A 75 -22.67 -0.57 -12.82
CA ASP A 75 -22.80 -1.62 -11.80
C ASP A 75 -21.47 -2.36 -11.59
N TYR A 76 -20.69 -2.53 -12.68
CA TYR A 76 -19.34 -3.08 -12.64
C TYR A 76 -18.39 -2.21 -11.80
N ILE A 77 -18.30 -0.91 -12.09
CA ILE A 77 -17.45 0.03 -11.32
C ILE A 77 -17.91 0.08 -9.86
N GLN A 78 -19.22 0.16 -9.63
CA GLN A 78 -19.80 0.20 -8.30
C GLN A 78 -19.46 -1.05 -7.48
N THR A 79 -19.58 -2.25 -8.06
CA THR A 79 -19.27 -3.51 -7.36
C THR A 79 -17.83 -3.52 -6.89
N HIS A 80 -16.87 -3.14 -7.75
CA HIS A 80 -15.45 -3.07 -7.37
C HIS A 80 -15.16 -1.96 -6.35
N PHE A 81 -15.78 -0.80 -6.48
CA PHE A 81 -15.65 0.29 -5.51
C PHE A 81 -16.14 -0.17 -4.12
N MET A 82 -17.30 -0.81 -4.06
CA MET A 82 -17.91 -1.27 -2.81
C MET A 82 -17.13 -2.41 -2.15
N LEU A 83 -16.71 -3.42 -2.92
CA LEU A 83 -15.91 -4.53 -2.40
C LEU A 83 -14.57 -4.04 -1.83
N LEU A 84 -13.88 -3.18 -2.58
CA LEU A 84 -12.59 -2.64 -2.16
C LEU A 84 -12.72 -1.74 -0.94
N ARG A 85 -13.81 -0.98 -0.85
CA ARG A 85 -14.12 -0.13 0.30
C ARG A 85 -14.45 -0.95 1.56
N GLU A 86 -15.26 -2.00 1.44
CA GLU A 86 -15.58 -2.87 2.58
C GLU A 86 -14.37 -3.68 3.07
N ASP A 87 -13.43 -4.05 2.19
CA ASP A 87 -12.22 -4.82 2.55
C ASP A 87 -11.34 -4.10 3.59
N TYR A 88 -11.29 -2.77 3.57
CA TYR A 88 -10.54 -2.03 4.60
C TYR A 88 -11.43 -1.49 5.74
N ILE A 89 -12.73 -1.33 5.54
CA ILE A 89 -13.65 -0.83 6.58
C ILE A 89 -14.03 -1.94 7.56
N GLU A 90 -14.34 -3.16 7.11
CA GLU A 90 -14.82 -4.24 7.97
C GLU A 90 -13.88 -4.54 9.14
N PRO A 91 -12.54 -4.62 8.96
CA PRO A 91 -11.61 -4.84 10.08
C PRO A 91 -11.59 -3.69 11.08
N LEU A 92 -11.73 -2.44 10.62
CA LEU A 92 -11.83 -1.27 11.50
C LEU A 92 -13.16 -1.28 12.28
N ARG A 93 -14.28 -1.58 11.61
CA ARG A 93 -15.62 -1.67 12.20
C ARG A 93 -15.67 -2.75 13.29
N ALA A 94 -15.14 -3.94 12.98
CA ALA A 94 -15.02 -5.03 13.94
C ALA A 94 -14.17 -4.62 15.15
N GLY A 95 -13.06 -3.91 14.90
CA GLY A 95 -12.18 -3.40 15.94
C GLY A 95 -12.85 -2.42 16.90
N ILE A 96 -13.50 -1.37 16.37
CA ILE A 96 -14.23 -0.38 17.18
C ILE A 96 -15.33 -1.06 17.99
N LYS A 97 -16.08 -1.98 17.38
CA LYS A 97 -17.16 -2.69 18.07
C LYS A 97 -16.66 -3.56 19.24
N LEU A 98 -15.53 -4.26 19.07
CA LEU A 98 -14.91 -5.04 20.14
C LEU A 98 -14.41 -4.14 21.27
N PHE A 99 -13.80 -3.00 20.93
CA PHE A 99 -13.37 -1.99 21.89
C PHE A 99 -14.56 -1.43 22.70
N MET A 100 -15.66 -1.04 22.03
CA MET A 100 -16.88 -0.57 22.71
C MET A 100 -17.52 -1.64 23.62
N GLN A 101 -17.36 -2.92 23.28
CA GLN A 101 -17.84 -4.04 24.08
C GLN A 101 -16.94 -4.41 25.27
N GLY A 102 -15.77 -3.78 25.41
CA GLY A 102 -14.81 -4.09 26.48
C GLY A 102 -14.16 -5.46 26.35
N ARG A 103 -14.12 -6.01 25.12
CA ARG A 103 -13.43 -7.28 24.85
C ARG A 103 -12.00 -6.97 24.39
N HIS A 104 -11.08 -7.91 24.62
CA HIS A 104 -9.71 -7.79 24.10
C HIS A 104 -9.73 -7.47 22.61
N SER A 105 -8.95 -6.46 22.23
CA SER A 105 -8.78 -6.11 20.82
C SER A 105 -8.14 -7.29 20.09
N PRO A 106 -8.51 -7.55 18.83
CA PRO A 106 -7.75 -8.47 17.98
C PRO A 106 -6.27 -8.07 17.96
N LYS A 107 -5.36 -9.03 17.79
CA LYS A 107 -3.90 -8.78 17.69
C LYS A 107 -3.53 -7.71 16.66
N ASP A 108 -4.39 -7.49 15.66
CA ASP A 108 -4.18 -6.58 14.54
C ASP A 108 -4.71 -5.15 14.77
N LEU A 109 -5.38 -4.89 15.90
CA LEU A 109 -5.96 -3.59 16.23
C LEU A 109 -5.30 -3.00 17.49
N HIS A 110 -4.72 -1.81 17.31
CA HIS A 110 -4.11 -1.06 18.40
C HIS A 110 -4.95 0.15 18.77
N VAL A 111 -5.06 0.39 20.07
CA VAL A 111 -5.79 1.52 20.63
C VAL A 111 -4.82 2.36 21.46
N TYR A 112 -4.74 3.64 21.14
CA TYR A 112 -3.90 4.61 21.85
C TYR A 112 -4.82 5.58 22.59
N THR A 113 -4.63 5.70 23.90
CA THR A 113 -5.50 6.55 24.73
C THR A 113 -4.81 7.83 25.15
N GLY A 114 -5.59 8.91 25.30
CA GLY A 114 -5.07 10.18 25.77
C GLY A 114 -4.09 10.85 24.80
N VAL A 115 -4.29 10.63 23.50
CA VAL A 115 -3.53 11.25 22.42
C VAL A 115 -3.81 12.75 22.39
N LYS A 116 -2.77 13.57 22.27
CA LYS A 116 -2.89 15.04 22.30
C LYS A 116 -2.32 15.66 21.05
N VAL A 117 -2.96 16.71 20.54
CA VAL A 117 -2.38 17.54 19.48
C VAL A 117 -1.36 18.50 20.11
N VAL A 118 -0.13 18.48 19.59
CA VAL A 118 1.01 19.29 20.06
C VAL A 118 1.15 20.57 19.24
N GLY A 119 0.91 20.48 17.94
CA GLY A 119 1.14 21.59 17.03
C GLY A 119 0.97 21.20 15.57
N VAL A 120 1.30 22.15 14.70
CA VAL A 120 1.13 22.01 13.25
C VAL A 120 2.45 22.31 12.55
N LEU A 121 2.73 21.54 11.50
CA LEU A 121 3.87 21.68 10.61
C LEU A 121 3.38 22.13 9.24
N SER A 122 4.02 23.18 8.71
CA SER A 122 3.92 23.52 7.30
C SER A 122 5.04 22.82 6.55
N THR A 123 4.69 21.77 5.79
CA THR A 123 5.64 21.03 4.97
C THR A 123 5.59 21.48 3.51
N TRP A 124 6.47 20.92 2.69
CA TRP A 124 6.39 21.08 1.23
C TRP A 124 5.25 20.32 0.56
N GLU A 125 4.61 19.42 1.30
CA GLU A 125 3.58 18.53 0.78
C GLU A 125 2.20 18.91 1.28
N GLY A 126 2.10 19.89 2.17
CA GLY A 126 0.85 20.37 2.75
C GLY A 126 0.96 20.60 4.26
N LEU A 127 -0.20 20.70 4.89
CA LEU A 127 -0.31 20.84 6.34
C LEU A 127 -0.20 19.47 7.03
N VAL A 128 0.53 19.42 8.15
CA VAL A 128 0.74 18.19 8.93
C VAL A 128 0.53 18.50 10.40
N TYR A 129 -0.15 17.63 11.13
CA TYR A 129 -0.35 17.76 12.57
C TYR A 129 0.66 16.90 13.31
N ARG A 130 1.20 17.42 14.41
CA ARG A 130 2.00 16.64 15.35
C ARG A 130 1.15 16.26 16.54
N ILE A 131 1.11 14.97 16.84
CA ILE A 131 0.43 14.42 18.01
C ILE A 131 1.44 13.81 18.98
N GLU A 132 1.08 13.77 20.26
CA GLU A 132 1.80 13.11 21.33
C GLU A 132 0.96 11.95 21.86
N LEU A 133 1.59 10.78 21.93
CA LEU A 133 1.05 9.54 22.49
C LEU A 133 1.53 9.37 23.93
N ARG A 134 0.84 8.53 24.71
CA ARG A 134 1.25 8.24 26.09
C ARG A 134 2.53 7.42 26.13
N LYS A 135 3.57 7.95 26.76
CA LYS A 135 4.87 7.26 26.88
C LYS A 135 4.74 5.87 27.48
N ASP A 136 3.86 5.67 28.46
CA ASP A 136 3.71 4.39 29.15
C ASP A 136 3.19 3.27 28.25
N GLU A 137 2.37 3.60 27.24
CA GLU A 137 1.86 2.64 26.24
C GLU A 137 2.95 2.22 25.23
N LEU A 138 4.09 2.92 25.19
CA LEU A 138 5.07 2.82 24.11
C LEU A 138 6.47 2.33 24.53
N ARG A 139 6.78 2.25 25.84
CA ARG A 139 8.15 1.99 26.35
C ARG A 139 8.78 0.66 25.88
N LYS A 140 7.96 -0.33 25.51
CA LYS A 140 8.39 -1.67 25.13
C LYS A 140 8.49 -1.89 23.61
N ILE A 141 8.12 -0.90 22.80
CA ILE A 141 8.03 -1.06 21.34
C ILE A 141 9.38 -0.74 20.69
N ASN A 142 9.91 -1.69 19.91
CA ASN A 142 11.03 -1.43 19.03
C ASN A 142 10.54 -0.75 17.74
N TRP A 143 10.64 0.58 17.68
CA TRP A 143 10.14 1.36 16.54
C TRP A 143 10.84 1.08 15.21
N GLU A 144 12.05 0.50 15.20
CA GLU A 144 12.72 0.14 13.95
C GLU A 144 12.08 -1.09 13.30
N LYS A 145 11.62 -2.06 14.11
CA LYS A 145 11.05 -3.33 13.65
C LYS A 145 9.53 -3.37 13.67
N SER A 146 8.89 -2.54 14.48
CA SER A 146 7.45 -2.50 14.68
C SER A 146 6.70 -2.04 13.42
N LYS A 147 5.57 -2.69 13.16
CA LYS A 147 4.61 -2.34 12.09
C LYS A 147 3.53 -1.34 12.52
N GLN A 148 3.51 -0.97 13.79
CA GLN A 148 2.55 0.01 14.30
C GLN A 148 2.90 1.42 13.80
N LEU A 149 1.86 2.19 13.49
CA LEU A 149 1.92 3.58 13.09
C LEU A 149 2.85 3.79 11.88
N MET A 150 2.83 2.87 10.93
CA MET A 150 3.63 2.99 9.70
C MET A 150 3.06 4.08 8.80
N TYR A 151 3.90 4.69 7.97
CA TYR A 151 3.48 5.63 6.94
C TYR A 151 2.26 5.11 6.16
N GLY A 152 1.26 5.96 5.93
CA GLY A 152 0.05 5.63 5.18
C GLY A 152 -0.97 4.75 5.90
N SER A 153 -0.74 4.40 7.17
CA SER A 153 -1.73 3.72 8.02
C SER A 153 -2.89 4.66 8.35
N LEU A 154 -4.12 4.15 8.32
CA LEU A 154 -5.32 4.92 8.63
C LEU A 154 -5.58 4.92 10.14
N LEU A 155 -5.76 6.11 10.68
CA LEU A 155 -6.02 6.37 12.09
C LEU A 155 -7.41 6.96 12.26
N CYS A 156 -8.13 6.44 13.25
CA CYS A 156 -9.46 6.91 13.64
C CYS A 156 -9.38 7.59 15.02
N PHE A 157 -9.63 8.89 15.08
CA PHE A 157 -9.66 9.68 16.30
C PHE A 157 -11.09 9.97 16.73
N SER A 158 -11.32 9.94 18.06
CA SER A 158 -12.57 10.37 18.69
C SER A 158 -12.32 10.87 20.12
N ASP A 159 -13.07 11.88 20.53
CA ASP A 159 -13.15 12.38 21.92
C ASP A 159 -14.49 12.04 22.62
N ASP A 160 -15.38 11.27 21.96
CA ASP A 160 -16.79 11.04 22.35
C ASP A 160 -17.27 9.58 22.18
N ASP A 161 -16.42 8.62 22.57
CA ASP A 161 -16.68 7.18 22.47
C ASP A 161 -17.03 6.70 21.03
N PHE A 162 -16.35 7.26 20.03
CA PHE A 162 -16.50 6.99 18.60
C PHE A 162 -17.87 7.38 18.01
N SER A 163 -18.59 8.30 18.66
CA SER A 163 -19.82 8.88 18.10
C SER A 163 -19.49 9.81 16.92
N SER A 164 -18.46 10.64 17.07
CA SER A 164 -17.85 11.43 16.01
C SER A 164 -16.46 10.91 15.68
N LEU A 165 -16.13 10.90 14.39
CA LEU A 165 -14.89 10.35 13.86
C LEU A 165 -14.09 11.44 13.16
N ILE A 166 -12.78 11.43 13.40
CA ILE A 166 -11.79 12.22 12.67
C ILE A 166 -10.80 11.23 12.07
N TRP A 167 -10.61 11.30 10.76
CA TRP A 167 -9.73 10.38 10.03
C TRP A 167 -8.42 11.07 9.69
N ALA A 168 -7.31 10.42 10.01
CA ALA A 168 -5.99 10.88 9.60
C ALA A 168 -5.16 9.70 9.08
N THR A 169 -4.13 9.99 8.30
CA THR A 169 -3.11 9.02 7.92
C THR A 169 -1.79 9.37 8.59
N VAL A 170 -0.98 8.35 8.88
CA VAL A 170 0.38 8.58 9.37
C VAL A 170 1.22 9.20 8.25
N TRP A 171 1.73 10.41 8.48
CA TRP A 171 2.56 11.14 7.54
C TRP A 171 4.06 10.84 7.73
N ARG A 172 4.52 10.79 8.97
CA ARG A 172 5.91 10.45 9.27
C ARG A 172 6.01 9.84 10.66
N ARG A 173 6.66 8.66 10.72
CA ARG A 173 7.09 8.02 11.96
C ARG A 173 8.60 8.09 12.06
N ASP A 174 9.09 9.00 12.87
CA ASP A 174 10.51 9.15 13.17
C ASP A 174 10.85 8.32 14.43
N PRO A 175 11.66 7.25 14.33
CA PRO A 175 11.93 6.38 15.47
C PRO A 175 12.56 7.10 16.66
N GLY A 176 13.42 8.10 16.42
CA GLY A 176 14.05 8.89 17.48
C GLY A 176 13.03 9.78 18.19
N LEU A 177 12.18 10.46 17.42
CA LEU A 177 11.11 11.30 17.98
C LEU A 177 10.08 10.48 18.77
N MET A 178 9.75 9.28 18.29
CA MET A 178 8.86 8.34 18.98
C MET A 178 9.47 7.84 20.29
N ALA A 179 10.76 7.46 20.30
CA ALA A 179 11.43 6.96 21.49
C ALA A 179 11.62 8.04 22.57
N GLU A 180 11.98 9.26 22.20
CA GLU A 180 12.27 10.33 23.17
C GLU A 180 11.02 11.08 23.63
N LYS A 181 10.17 11.46 22.67
CA LYS A 181 9.03 12.37 22.89
C LYS A 181 7.67 11.72 22.69
N ALA A 182 7.59 10.48 22.21
CA ALA A 182 6.32 9.83 21.86
C ALA A 182 5.48 10.65 20.86
N GLN A 183 6.14 11.35 19.92
CA GLN A 183 5.47 12.23 18.96
C GLN A 183 5.43 11.61 17.56
N LEU A 184 4.26 11.72 16.91
CA LEU A 184 3.97 11.21 15.57
C LEU A 184 3.42 12.34 14.69
N ASP A 185 3.81 12.37 13.43
CA ASP A 185 3.27 13.31 12.45
C ASP A 185 2.15 12.64 11.63
N ILE A 186 0.97 13.27 11.61
CA ILE A 186 -0.23 12.79 10.93
C ILE A 186 -0.75 13.85 9.94
N ARG A 187 -1.52 13.41 8.95
CA ARG A 187 -2.15 14.30 7.97
C ARG A 187 -3.60 13.91 7.76
N LEU A 188 -4.44 14.91 7.52
CA LEU A 188 -5.82 14.71 7.12
C LEU A 188 -5.88 14.46 5.59
N PRO A 189 -6.48 13.36 5.12
CA PRO A 189 -6.32 12.91 3.73
C PRO A 189 -7.14 13.67 2.67
N PHE A 190 -8.14 14.48 3.08
CA PHE A 190 -9.05 15.20 2.17
C PHE A 190 -9.24 16.67 2.55
N ASP A 191 -9.59 16.96 3.80
CA ASP A 191 -9.68 18.34 4.32
C ASP A 191 -8.43 18.64 5.14
N PRO A 192 -7.61 19.64 4.78
CA PRO A 192 -6.37 19.93 5.51
C PRO A 192 -6.61 20.46 6.92
N TRP A 193 -7.84 20.86 7.29
CA TRP A 193 -8.13 21.48 8.57
C TRP A 193 -9.37 20.89 9.25
N ASP A 194 -9.28 20.62 10.56
CA ASP A 194 -10.40 20.22 11.40
C ASP A 194 -10.32 20.93 12.76
N ASP A 195 -11.28 21.81 13.05
CA ASP A 195 -11.33 22.59 14.31
C ASP A 195 -11.42 21.69 15.56
N ARG A 196 -11.88 20.44 15.40
CA ARG A 196 -11.96 19.49 16.51
C ARG A 196 -10.58 19.05 16.99
N LEU A 197 -9.54 19.08 16.13
CA LEU A 197 -8.15 18.75 16.47
C LEU A 197 -7.45 19.90 17.23
N SER A 198 -8.10 20.40 18.27
CA SER A 198 -7.61 21.50 19.09
C SER A 198 -6.61 21.03 20.17
N PRO A 199 -5.53 21.79 20.43
CA PRO A 199 -4.65 21.57 21.58
C PRO A 199 -5.39 21.57 22.91
N GLY A 200 -4.97 20.68 23.81
CA GLY A 200 -5.53 20.55 25.16
C GLY A 200 -6.66 19.52 25.29
N LYS A 201 -7.26 19.07 24.18
CA LYS A 201 -8.14 17.90 24.16
C LYS A 201 -7.34 16.60 24.13
N ALA A 202 -7.93 15.54 24.68
CA ALA A 202 -7.38 14.20 24.70
C ALA A 202 -8.28 13.27 23.87
N PHE A 203 -7.69 12.59 22.90
CA PHE A 203 -8.39 11.71 21.97
C PHE A 203 -8.07 10.25 22.26
N CYS A 204 -8.98 9.37 21.87
CA CYS A 204 -8.70 7.97 21.62
C CYS A 204 -8.40 7.80 20.13
N CYS A 205 -7.33 7.07 19.80
CA CYS A 205 -6.93 6.76 18.43
C CYS A 205 -6.93 5.25 18.22
N ILE A 206 -7.52 4.77 17.12
CA ILE A 206 -7.51 3.37 16.71
C ILE A 206 -6.76 3.21 15.40
N GLU A 207 -5.89 2.21 15.34
CA GLU A 207 -5.15 1.77 14.15
C GLU A 207 -5.45 0.29 13.85
N ASN A 208 -5.56 -0.04 12.57
CA ASN A 208 -5.45 -1.42 12.10
C ASN A 208 -4.13 -1.64 11.36
N VAL A 209 -3.27 -2.52 11.91
CA VAL A 209 -1.90 -2.75 11.43
C VAL A 209 -1.84 -3.71 10.23
N THR A 210 -2.96 -4.27 9.78
CA THR A 210 -2.98 -5.16 8.61
C THR A 210 -3.29 -4.44 7.30
N ILE A 211 -3.82 -3.21 7.38
CA ILE A 211 -4.33 -2.46 6.23
C ILE A 211 -3.41 -1.27 5.93
N TYR A 212 -2.88 -1.24 4.71
CA TYR A 212 -2.20 -0.07 4.16
C TYR A 212 -3.18 0.79 3.34
N PHE A 213 -3.77 1.80 3.97
CA PHE A 213 -4.88 2.57 3.40
C PHE A 213 -4.52 3.38 2.16
N GLU A 214 -3.30 3.93 2.04
CA GLU A 214 -2.94 4.74 0.86
C GLU A 214 -3.07 3.97 -0.46
N ALA A 215 -2.81 2.65 -0.47
CA ALA A 215 -3.07 1.82 -1.65
C ALA A 215 -4.56 1.82 -2.03
N TYR A 216 -5.45 1.63 -1.05
CA TYR A 216 -6.90 1.67 -1.26
C TYR A 216 -7.37 3.06 -1.69
N ARG A 217 -6.92 4.11 -1.00
CA ARG A 217 -7.32 5.51 -1.23
C ARG A 217 -7.14 5.90 -2.69
N HIS A 218 -5.95 5.65 -3.25
CA HIS A 218 -5.66 6.04 -4.63
C HIS A 218 -6.54 5.31 -5.66
N VAL A 219 -6.78 4.02 -5.45
CA VAL A 219 -7.64 3.19 -6.33
C VAL A 219 -9.10 3.62 -6.21
N LEU A 220 -9.58 3.88 -5.00
CA LEU A 220 -10.94 4.35 -4.75
C LEU A 220 -11.17 5.73 -5.38
N ILE A 221 -10.23 6.67 -5.26
CA ILE A 221 -10.30 7.97 -5.98
C ILE A 221 -10.35 7.74 -7.50
N ALA A 222 -9.55 6.81 -8.00
CA ALA A 222 -9.52 6.49 -9.43
C ALA A 222 -10.86 5.92 -9.93
N LEU A 223 -11.44 4.96 -9.21
CA LEU A 223 -12.76 4.39 -9.50
C LEU A 223 -13.88 5.43 -9.35
N GLN A 224 -13.88 6.22 -8.28
CA GLN A 224 -14.85 7.28 -8.02
C GLN A 224 -14.85 8.33 -9.14
N SER A 225 -13.67 8.67 -9.68
CA SER A 225 -13.54 9.61 -10.80
C SER A 225 -13.76 8.99 -12.19
N MET A 226 -13.98 7.67 -12.27
CA MET A 226 -14.18 6.96 -13.53
C MET A 226 -15.64 7.09 -13.98
N ARG A 227 -15.85 7.54 -15.21
CA ARG A 227 -17.16 7.55 -15.85
C ARG A 227 -17.36 6.25 -16.61
N ALA A 228 -18.58 5.72 -16.60
CA ALA A 228 -18.91 4.50 -17.35
C ALA A 228 -18.53 4.59 -18.84
N ALA A 229 -18.70 5.75 -19.49
CA ALA A 229 -18.33 5.95 -20.89
C ALA A 229 -16.82 5.93 -21.16
N ASP A 230 -15.99 6.12 -20.14
CA ASP A 230 -14.53 6.20 -20.24
C ASP A 230 -13.86 4.82 -20.10
N VAL A 231 -14.60 3.79 -19.69
CA VAL A 231 -14.06 2.42 -19.55
C VAL A 231 -13.83 1.82 -20.95
N PRO A 232 -12.60 1.43 -21.32
CA PRO A 232 -12.34 0.78 -22.60
C PRO A 232 -12.78 -0.70 -22.58
N PHE A 233 -12.95 -1.31 -23.75
CA PHE A 233 -13.27 -2.74 -23.90
C PHE A 233 -14.51 -3.22 -23.13
N GLN A 234 -15.54 -2.39 -22.96
CA GLN A 234 -16.73 -2.74 -22.16
C GLN A 234 -17.39 -4.06 -22.61
N HIS A 235 -17.44 -4.31 -23.92
CA HIS A 235 -18.00 -5.55 -24.46
C HIS A 235 -17.19 -6.80 -24.07
N THR A 236 -15.91 -6.68 -23.71
CA THR A 236 -15.11 -7.79 -23.19
C THR A 236 -15.16 -7.83 -21.65
N LEU A 237 -15.00 -6.67 -21.00
CA LEU A 237 -14.95 -6.58 -19.53
C LEU A 237 -16.27 -6.99 -18.85
N LEU A 238 -17.40 -6.56 -19.42
CA LEU A 238 -18.71 -6.77 -18.81
C LEU A 238 -19.27 -8.16 -19.14
N SER A 239 -19.20 -8.54 -20.41
CA SER A 239 -19.72 -9.83 -20.90
C SER A 239 -18.97 -10.28 -22.15
N PRO A 240 -17.89 -11.08 -22.00
CA PRO A 240 -17.05 -11.53 -23.10
C PRO A 240 -17.86 -12.09 -24.27
N GLN A 241 -17.59 -11.58 -25.47
CA GLN A 241 -18.18 -12.08 -26.73
C GLN A 241 -17.24 -13.09 -27.40
N PRO A 242 -17.77 -14.03 -28.20
CA PRO A 242 -16.97 -15.07 -28.84
C PRO A 242 -16.10 -14.55 -30.00
N ASP A 243 -16.45 -13.42 -30.61
CA ASP A 243 -15.72 -12.88 -31.76
C ASP A 243 -14.65 -11.86 -31.30
N PRO A 244 -13.36 -12.17 -31.47
CA PRO A 244 -12.30 -11.28 -31.04
C PRO A 244 -12.14 -10.09 -31.99
N LEU A 245 -11.99 -8.89 -31.42
CA LEU A 245 -11.66 -7.68 -32.16
C LEU A 245 -10.15 -7.43 -32.14
N PRO A 246 -9.54 -7.02 -33.27
CA PRO A 246 -8.13 -6.64 -33.28
C PRO A 246 -7.89 -5.28 -32.60
N PRO A 247 -6.65 -5.03 -32.12
CA PRO A 247 -6.25 -3.72 -31.61
C PRO A 247 -6.58 -2.60 -32.61
N THR A 248 -7.13 -1.47 -32.15
CA THR A 248 -7.62 -0.42 -33.07
C THR A 248 -6.55 0.25 -33.93
N TYR A 249 -5.28 0.17 -33.53
CA TYR A 249 -4.15 0.64 -34.35
C TYR A 249 -3.80 -0.33 -35.48
N LEU A 250 -4.31 -1.56 -35.46
CA LEU A 250 -4.14 -2.56 -36.52
C LEU A 250 -5.32 -2.49 -37.51
N LYS A 251 -5.06 -1.89 -38.65
CA LYS A 251 -5.90 -1.89 -39.85
C LYS A 251 -5.19 -2.63 -40.99
N GLU A 252 -5.91 -3.00 -42.06
CA GLU A 252 -5.35 -3.70 -43.25
C GLU A 252 -4.12 -3.02 -43.90
N GLU A 253 -3.94 -1.70 -43.66
CA GLU A 253 -2.80 -0.94 -44.18
C GLU A 253 -1.57 -0.96 -43.25
N THR A 254 -1.77 -1.33 -41.98
CA THR A 254 -0.82 -1.19 -40.87
C THR A 254 -0.52 -2.52 -40.16
N ASP A 255 -1.11 -3.62 -40.63
CA ASP A 255 -0.96 -4.96 -40.07
C ASP A 255 0.30 -5.69 -40.55
N MET A 256 1.14 -5.04 -41.35
CA MET A 256 2.41 -5.56 -41.83
C MET A 256 3.47 -5.52 -40.73
N PHE A 257 3.77 -6.68 -40.13
CA PHE A 257 4.79 -6.78 -39.07
C PHE A 257 6.06 -7.45 -39.60
N HIS A 258 7.18 -6.99 -39.08
CA HIS A 258 8.53 -7.48 -39.30
C HIS A 258 9.02 -8.20 -38.04
N PHE A 259 9.40 -9.48 -38.17
CA PHE A 259 9.76 -10.34 -37.03
C PHE A 259 11.25 -10.72 -36.95
N HIS A 260 12.09 -10.06 -37.77
CA HIS A 260 13.54 -10.30 -37.82
C HIS A 260 14.25 -10.35 -36.45
N ASN A 261 13.97 -9.43 -35.53
CA ASN A 261 14.62 -9.41 -34.21
C ASN A 261 13.90 -10.27 -33.16
N VAL A 262 12.64 -10.63 -33.43
CA VAL A 262 11.82 -11.45 -32.52
C VAL A 262 12.26 -12.91 -32.62
N PHE A 263 12.62 -13.36 -33.82
CA PHE A 263 12.92 -14.75 -34.15
C PHE A 263 14.35 -14.93 -34.69
N THR A 264 15.23 -15.49 -33.86
CA THR A 264 16.68 -15.62 -34.12
C THR A 264 17.08 -16.57 -35.25
N ASN A 265 16.27 -17.60 -35.54
CA ASN A 265 16.58 -18.59 -36.60
C ASN A 265 16.06 -18.24 -38.00
N CYS A 266 15.53 -17.03 -38.21
CA CYS A 266 15.11 -16.55 -39.55
C CYS A 266 16.30 -16.25 -40.50
N GLU A 267 17.54 -16.50 -40.09
CA GLU A 267 18.76 -16.11 -40.80
C GLU A 267 19.50 -17.23 -41.55
N LYS A 268 19.15 -18.52 -41.39
CA LYS A 268 19.87 -19.59 -42.13
C LYS A 268 19.36 -19.70 -43.57
N ALA A 269 20.17 -19.18 -44.48
CA ALA A 269 19.92 -19.05 -45.92
C ALA A 269 19.84 -20.38 -46.72
N ASP A 270 19.94 -21.54 -46.08
CA ASP A 270 20.14 -22.84 -46.77
C ASP A 270 19.09 -23.92 -46.46
N ALA A 271 17.83 -23.57 -46.24
CA ALA A 271 16.75 -24.56 -46.17
C ALA A 271 15.56 -24.15 -47.05
N GLU A 272 15.00 -25.10 -47.81
CA GLU A 272 13.87 -24.96 -48.73
C GLU A 272 12.56 -24.39 -48.09
N VAL A 273 12.59 -24.04 -46.80
CA VAL A 273 11.46 -23.53 -46.00
C VAL A 273 11.94 -22.36 -45.12
N ALA A 274 12.44 -21.28 -45.71
CA ALA A 274 12.73 -20.05 -44.96
C ALA A 274 11.41 -19.37 -44.55
N ALA A 275 11.20 -19.14 -43.24
CA ALA A 275 10.03 -18.40 -42.77
C ALA A 275 10.06 -16.95 -43.28
N PRO A 276 8.91 -16.39 -43.70
CA PRO A 276 8.86 -15.03 -44.18
C PRO A 276 9.18 -14.04 -43.06
N LYS A 277 10.11 -13.12 -43.33
CA LYS A 277 10.60 -12.12 -42.37
C LYS A 277 9.53 -11.09 -42.00
N SER A 278 8.54 -10.91 -42.86
CA SER A 278 7.44 -9.96 -42.68
C SER A 278 6.16 -10.52 -43.26
N PHE A 279 5.05 -10.40 -42.55
CA PHE A 279 3.73 -10.84 -43.02
C PHE A 279 2.61 -10.05 -42.32
N ARG A 280 1.40 -10.10 -42.87
CA ARG A 280 0.24 -9.39 -42.35
C ARG A 280 -0.35 -10.17 -41.18
N VAL A 281 -0.31 -9.61 -39.97
CA VAL A 281 -0.65 -10.34 -38.74
C VAL A 281 -2.13 -10.68 -38.61
N LEU A 282 -3.01 -9.93 -39.29
CA LEU A 282 -4.45 -10.19 -39.33
C LEU A 282 -4.83 -11.22 -40.42
N SER A 283 -3.88 -11.58 -41.29
CA SER A 283 -4.06 -12.61 -42.32
C SER A 283 -3.55 -13.98 -41.85
N GLU A 284 -3.53 -14.98 -42.74
CA GLU A 284 -3.04 -16.31 -42.39
C GLU A 284 -1.57 -16.29 -41.94
N TRP A 285 -1.31 -16.80 -40.73
CA TRP A 285 0.03 -16.93 -40.19
C TRP A 285 0.80 -18.03 -40.95
N PRO A 286 2.00 -17.73 -41.50
CA PRO A 286 2.77 -18.68 -42.29
C PRO A 286 3.08 -19.97 -41.54
N ARG A 287 2.70 -21.13 -42.12
CA ARG A 287 2.96 -22.45 -41.50
C ARG A 287 4.44 -22.72 -41.23
N ALA A 288 5.33 -22.14 -42.05
CA ALA A 288 6.78 -22.22 -41.88
C ALA A 288 7.26 -21.67 -40.51
N LEU A 289 6.53 -20.74 -39.89
CA LEU A 289 6.85 -20.22 -38.55
C LEU A 289 6.76 -21.33 -37.48
N LYS A 290 5.85 -22.30 -37.62
CA LYS A 290 5.79 -23.42 -36.65
C LYS A 290 7.02 -24.33 -36.69
N GLN A 291 7.84 -24.26 -37.76
CA GLN A 291 9.01 -25.11 -37.98
C GLN A 291 10.35 -24.35 -37.87
N ALA A 292 10.35 -23.05 -38.13
CA ALA A 292 11.57 -22.23 -38.19
C ALA A 292 11.90 -21.49 -36.88
N LEU A 293 11.03 -21.56 -35.86
CA LEU A 293 11.13 -20.72 -34.67
C LEU A 293 11.70 -21.45 -33.45
N ASP A 294 12.37 -20.67 -32.60
CA ASP A 294 12.80 -21.09 -31.25
C ASP A 294 11.62 -21.18 -30.25
N LEU A 295 10.38 -20.96 -30.73
CA LEU A 295 9.13 -21.05 -29.96
C LEU A 295 8.46 -22.39 -30.20
N ASP A 296 7.91 -22.99 -29.16
CA ASP A 296 7.00 -24.12 -29.34
C ASP A 296 5.63 -23.65 -29.88
N PRO A 297 4.81 -24.56 -30.44
CA PRO A 297 3.53 -24.18 -31.06
C PRO A 297 2.60 -23.38 -30.16
N SER A 298 2.54 -23.70 -28.85
CA SER A 298 1.65 -22.99 -27.92
C SER A 298 2.15 -21.58 -27.61
N GLN A 299 3.47 -21.38 -27.58
CA GLN A 299 4.08 -20.05 -27.45
C GLN A 299 3.83 -19.21 -28.70
N LEU A 300 3.89 -19.80 -29.89
CA LEU A 300 3.57 -19.09 -31.14
C LEU A 300 2.09 -18.69 -31.19
N ASP A 301 1.20 -19.61 -30.83
CA ASP A 301 -0.24 -19.34 -30.77
C ASP A 301 -0.54 -18.23 -29.75
N ALA A 302 0.21 -18.16 -28.63
CA ALA A 302 0.11 -17.07 -27.66
C ALA A 302 0.61 -15.72 -28.21
N VAL A 303 1.73 -15.69 -28.96
CA VAL A 303 2.20 -14.47 -29.64
C VAL A 303 1.18 -14.01 -30.69
N GLN A 304 0.61 -14.94 -31.45
CA GLN A 304 -0.44 -14.64 -32.43
C GLN A 304 -1.67 -14.04 -31.74
N HIS A 305 -2.18 -14.69 -30.68
CA HIS A 305 -3.32 -14.20 -29.92
C HIS A 305 -3.05 -12.83 -29.29
N ALA A 306 -1.84 -12.60 -28.78
CA ALA A 306 -1.39 -11.31 -28.25
C ALA A 306 -1.33 -10.19 -29.27
N LEU A 307 -1.07 -10.48 -30.55
CA LEU A 307 -0.93 -9.43 -31.58
C LEU A 307 -2.22 -9.17 -32.34
N THR A 308 -3.17 -10.10 -32.29
CA THR A 308 -4.39 -10.07 -33.11
C THR A 308 -5.65 -9.75 -32.33
N HIS A 309 -5.58 -9.69 -30.99
CA HIS A 309 -6.73 -9.39 -30.13
C HIS A 309 -6.45 -8.11 -29.35
N GLN A 310 -7.43 -7.21 -29.26
CA GLN A 310 -7.32 -5.98 -28.48
C GLN A 310 -7.20 -6.27 -26.97
N MET A 311 -7.71 -7.41 -26.51
CA MET A 311 -7.60 -7.87 -25.14
C MET A 311 -7.26 -9.36 -25.17
N SER A 312 -6.04 -9.70 -24.79
CA SER A 312 -5.50 -11.07 -24.90
C SER A 312 -5.28 -11.69 -23.54
N LEU A 313 -5.68 -12.94 -23.37
CA LEU A 313 -5.50 -13.72 -22.14
C LEU A 313 -4.53 -14.87 -22.42
N ILE A 314 -3.35 -14.82 -21.80
CA ILE A 314 -2.33 -15.86 -21.94
C ILE A 314 -2.14 -16.56 -20.60
N GLN A 315 -2.63 -17.78 -20.50
CA GLN A 315 -2.37 -18.65 -19.35
C GLN A 315 -1.03 -19.35 -19.53
N GLY A 316 -0.11 -19.17 -18.60
CA GLY A 316 1.13 -19.93 -18.60
C GLY A 316 1.32 -20.73 -17.32
N PRO A 317 1.12 -22.06 -17.38
CA PRO A 317 1.51 -22.97 -16.31
C PRO A 317 3.00 -22.80 -15.89
N PRO A 318 3.41 -23.31 -14.73
CA PRO A 318 4.79 -23.23 -14.26
C PRO A 318 5.80 -23.78 -15.27
N GLY A 319 6.91 -23.06 -15.48
CA GLY A 319 8.00 -23.50 -16.36
C GLY A 319 7.72 -23.40 -17.87
N THR A 320 6.58 -22.85 -18.30
CA THR A 320 6.19 -22.75 -19.73
C THR A 320 6.72 -21.52 -20.46
N GLY A 321 7.40 -20.61 -19.74
CA GLY A 321 8.04 -19.43 -20.33
C GLY A 321 7.12 -18.20 -20.49
N LYS A 322 6.18 -17.96 -19.56
CA LYS A 322 5.33 -16.75 -19.51
C LYS A 322 6.10 -15.45 -19.82
N THR A 323 7.10 -15.16 -18.99
CA THR A 323 7.94 -13.96 -19.10
C THR A 323 8.66 -13.93 -20.45
N PHE A 324 9.18 -15.08 -20.91
CA PHE A 324 9.83 -15.19 -22.23
C PHE A 324 8.88 -14.86 -23.39
N VAL A 325 7.65 -15.38 -23.38
CA VAL A 325 6.62 -15.03 -24.38
C VAL A 325 6.26 -13.54 -24.29
N GLY A 326 6.09 -13.01 -23.07
CA GLY A 326 5.86 -11.59 -22.85
C GLY A 326 6.94 -10.70 -23.46
N LEU A 327 8.22 -11.07 -23.32
CA LEU A 327 9.35 -10.35 -23.91
C LEU A 327 9.28 -10.35 -25.44
N LYS A 328 8.91 -11.48 -26.05
CA LYS A 328 8.75 -11.58 -27.51
C LYS A 328 7.59 -10.75 -28.03
N ILE A 329 6.48 -10.68 -27.29
CA ILE A 329 5.34 -9.82 -27.60
C ILE A 329 5.75 -8.35 -27.53
N VAL A 330 6.40 -7.92 -26.45
CA VAL A 330 6.90 -6.54 -26.30
C VAL A 330 7.85 -6.18 -27.44
N GLN A 331 8.80 -7.06 -27.76
CA GLN A 331 9.75 -6.85 -28.85
C GLN A 331 9.03 -6.70 -30.20
N ALA A 332 8.06 -7.57 -30.50
CA ALA A 332 7.27 -7.50 -31.73
C ALA A 332 6.47 -6.20 -31.82
N ILE A 333 5.87 -5.74 -30.72
CA ILE A 333 5.13 -4.48 -30.69
C ILE A 333 6.09 -3.30 -30.86
N LEU A 334 7.21 -3.25 -30.14
CA LEU A 334 8.19 -2.16 -30.22
C LEU A 334 8.75 -1.97 -31.63
N ASP A 335 9.10 -3.07 -32.30
CA ASP A 335 9.69 -3.07 -33.64
C ASP A 335 8.72 -2.55 -34.72
N ASN A 336 7.40 -2.73 -34.51
CA ASN A 336 6.40 -2.53 -35.57
C ASN A 336 5.45 -1.35 -35.35
N THR A 337 5.35 -0.83 -34.12
CA THR A 337 4.32 0.17 -33.78
C THR A 337 4.89 1.50 -33.32
N LYS A 338 6.22 1.71 -33.37
CA LYS A 338 6.87 2.92 -32.84
C LYS A 338 6.36 4.22 -33.46
N THR A 339 6.04 4.22 -34.75
CA THR A 339 5.51 5.40 -35.47
C THR A 339 4.00 5.56 -35.34
N LEU A 340 3.29 4.52 -34.89
CA LEU A 340 1.83 4.48 -34.78
C LEU A 340 1.34 4.90 -33.39
N ARG A 341 2.25 5.00 -32.41
CA ARG A 341 1.93 5.28 -31.00
C ARG A 341 2.35 6.67 -30.57
N HIS A 342 1.55 7.26 -29.68
CA HIS A 342 1.85 8.56 -29.07
C HIS A 342 2.33 8.48 -27.62
N SER A 343 2.25 7.29 -27.02
CA SER A 343 2.64 7.02 -25.64
C SER A 343 3.47 5.74 -25.51
N PRO A 344 4.27 5.60 -24.44
CA PRO A 344 5.03 4.39 -24.17
C PRO A 344 4.12 3.18 -23.90
N ILE A 345 4.68 1.97 -24.05
CA ILE A 345 4.03 0.75 -23.55
C ILE A 345 4.05 0.80 -22.03
N LEU A 346 2.89 0.66 -21.40
CA LEU A 346 2.79 0.50 -19.95
C LEU A 346 2.90 -0.98 -19.60
N VAL A 347 3.89 -1.33 -18.79
CA VAL A 347 4.08 -2.65 -18.21
C VAL A 347 3.69 -2.58 -16.74
N VAL A 348 2.77 -3.43 -16.31
CA VAL A 348 2.29 -3.50 -14.93
C VAL A 348 2.60 -4.88 -14.37
N CYS A 349 3.26 -4.95 -13.22
CA CYS A 349 3.52 -6.19 -12.50
C CYS A 349 3.00 -6.09 -11.06
N TYR A 350 2.63 -7.23 -10.47
CA TYR A 350 2.20 -7.26 -9.06
C TYR A 350 3.39 -6.96 -8.13
N THR A 351 4.53 -7.62 -8.35
CA THR A 351 5.71 -7.53 -7.48
C THR A 351 6.85 -6.70 -8.08
N ASN A 352 7.70 -6.11 -7.22
CA ASN A 352 8.94 -5.46 -7.65
C ASN A 352 9.91 -6.45 -8.31
N HIS A 353 9.94 -7.70 -7.85
CA HIS A 353 10.82 -8.72 -8.42
C HIS A 353 10.42 -9.08 -9.86
N ALA A 354 9.13 -9.34 -10.11
CA ALA A 354 8.62 -9.59 -11.46
C ALA A 354 8.87 -8.38 -12.37
N LEU A 355 8.62 -7.16 -11.87
CA LEU A 355 8.90 -5.93 -12.60
C LEU A 355 10.38 -5.83 -13.02
N ASP A 356 11.31 -6.07 -12.09
CA ASP A 356 12.75 -6.01 -12.35
C ASP A 356 13.14 -7.05 -13.41
N GLN A 357 12.73 -8.31 -13.23
CA GLN A 357 13.05 -9.40 -14.14
C GLN A 357 12.52 -9.14 -15.56
N PHE A 358 11.29 -8.65 -15.68
CA PHE A 358 10.68 -8.39 -16.97
C PHE A 358 11.30 -7.17 -17.66
N LEU A 359 11.55 -6.08 -16.92
CA LEU A 359 12.22 -4.90 -17.46
C LEU A 359 13.68 -5.16 -17.85
N GLU A 360 14.44 -5.98 -17.10
CA GLU A 360 15.77 -6.44 -17.49
C GLU A 360 15.73 -7.25 -18.78
N GLY A 361 14.71 -8.09 -18.94
CA GLY A 361 14.47 -8.82 -20.18
C GLY A 361 14.24 -7.88 -21.37
N ILE A 362 13.44 -6.83 -21.18
CA ILE A 362 13.17 -5.79 -22.18
C ILE A 362 14.43 -4.96 -22.48
N PHE A 363 15.22 -4.65 -21.44
CA PHE A 363 16.42 -3.82 -21.54
C PHE A 363 17.47 -4.39 -22.51
N LYS A 364 17.47 -5.71 -22.73
CA LYS A 364 18.33 -6.39 -23.71
C LYS A 364 18.10 -5.95 -25.16
N PHE A 365 16.92 -5.43 -25.48
CA PHE A 365 16.57 -4.98 -26.84
C PHE A 365 15.96 -3.57 -26.88
N CYS A 366 15.67 -2.94 -25.74
CA CYS A 366 15.19 -1.56 -25.65
C CYS A 366 15.78 -0.88 -24.41
N GLU A 367 16.70 0.07 -24.60
CA GLU A 367 17.31 0.81 -23.48
C GLU A 367 16.44 1.97 -22.97
N SER A 368 15.46 2.41 -23.77
CA SER A 368 14.58 3.56 -23.51
C SER A 368 13.41 3.14 -22.62
N ILE A 369 13.75 2.78 -21.38
CA ILE A 369 12.80 2.32 -20.37
C ILE A 369 12.88 3.17 -19.10
N VAL A 370 11.75 3.28 -18.40
CA VAL A 370 11.67 3.83 -17.05
C VAL A 370 10.99 2.83 -16.13
N ARG A 371 11.54 2.67 -14.93
CA ARG A 371 10.96 1.90 -13.83
C ARG A 371 10.34 2.83 -12.78
N ILE A 372 9.14 2.50 -12.32
CA ILE A 372 8.46 3.19 -11.22
C ILE A 372 8.05 2.15 -10.16
N GLY A 373 8.74 2.18 -9.02
CA GLY A 373 8.53 1.29 -7.87
C GLY A 373 9.59 1.55 -6.80
N SER A 374 9.31 1.19 -5.55
CA SER A 374 10.13 1.52 -4.38
C SER A 374 11.55 0.97 -4.42
N ARG A 375 11.67 -0.35 -4.33
CA ARG A 375 12.92 -1.08 -4.06
C ARG A 375 13.24 -1.95 -5.28
N SER A 376 14.46 -1.82 -5.78
CA SER A 376 15.02 -2.67 -6.84
C SER A 376 16.22 -3.39 -6.27
N LYS A 377 16.29 -4.72 -6.41
CA LYS A 377 17.51 -5.48 -6.10
C LYS A 377 18.51 -5.45 -7.27
N SER A 378 18.01 -5.15 -8.46
CA SER A 378 18.82 -5.03 -9.67
C SER A 378 19.54 -3.69 -9.74
N GLU A 379 20.86 -3.73 -9.85
CA GLU A 379 21.70 -2.54 -10.08
C GLU A 379 21.40 -1.83 -11.40
N GLN A 380 21.03 -2.59 -12.43
CA GLN A 380 20.68 -2.02 -13.73
C GLN A 380 19.35 -1.27 -13.66
N MET A 381 18.36 -1.85 -12.97
CA MET A 381 17.04 -1.25 -12.82
C MET A 381 17.02 -0.08 -11.83
N MET A 382 17.92 -0.04 -10.84
CA MET A 382 18.10 1.13 -9.97
C MET A 382 18.45 2.39 -10.78
N LYS A 383 19.37 2.30 -11.74
CA LYS A 383 19.74 3.43 -12.62
C LYS A 383 18.62 3.87 -13.56
N ARG A 384 17.62 3.02 -13.78
CA ARG A 384 16.45 3.31 -14.62
C ARG A 384 15.21 3.70 -13.80
N ASN A 385 15.35 3.90 -12.49
CA ASN A 385 14.27 4.40 -11.64
C ASN A 385 13.91 5.83 -12.06
N LEU A 386 12.61 6.14 -12.13
CA LEU A 386 12.11 7.47 -12.48
C LEU A 386 12.74 8.58 -11.62
N LYS A 387 12.96 8.34 -10.33
CA LYS A 387 13.55 9.35 -9.43
C LYS A 387 14.99 9.68 -9.85
N GLU A 388 15.82 8.67 -10.06
CA GLU A 388 17.22 8.81 -10.47
C GLU A 388 17.32 9.53 -11.82
N LEU A 389 16.55 9.08 -12.82
CA LEU A 389 16.55 9.68 -14.16
C LEU A 389 16.09 11.14 -14.15
N VAL A 390 15.10 11.48 -13.33
CA VAL A 390 14.68 12.87 -13.17
C VAL A 390 15.78 13.72 -12.54
N MET A 391 16.54 13.18 -11.58
CA MET A 391 17.64 13.89 -10.92
C MET A 391 18.83 14.13 -11.84
N GLU A 392 19.16 13.19 -12.73
CA GLU A 392 20.23 13.34 -13.73
C GLU A 392 19.95 14.49 -14.71
N ILE A 393 18.68 14.75 -15.01
CA ILE A 393 18.28 15.79 -15.95
C ILE A 393 18.24 17.15 -15.25
N ARG A 394 19.13 18.05 -15.68
CA ARG A 394 19.17 19.42 -15.17
C ARG A 394 17.83 20.14 -15.42
N PRO A 395 17.18 20.69 -14.37
CA PRO A 395 15.91 21.36 -14.53
C PRO A 395 16.04 22.62 -15.39
N PRO A 396 15.07 22.91 -16.28
CA PRO A 396 15.01 24.15 -17.04
C PRO A 396 14.93 25.39 -16.13
N ARG A 397 15.36 26.55 -16.65
CA ARG A 397 15.32 27.82 -15.90
C ARG A 397 13.90 28.20 -15.48
N GLU A 398 12.92 27.99 -16.34
CA GLU A 398 11.49 28.23 -16.07
C GLU A 398 10.99 27.39 -14.91
N PHE A 399 11.34 26.09 -14.88
CA PHE A 399 11.01 25.20 -13.78
C PHE A 399 11.60 25.70 -12.46
N MET A 400 12.88 26.11 -12.45
CA MET A 400 13.52 26.66 -11.26
C MET A 400 12.86 27.96 -10.78
N GLN A 401 12.43 28.82 -11.72
CA GLN A 401 11.71 30.06 -11.39
C GLN A 401 10.31 29.78 -10.81
N ALA A 402 9.54 28.90 -11.44
CA ALA A 402 8.23 28.49 -10.96
C ALA A 402 8.32 27.81 -9.59
N ARG A 403 9.28 26.90 -9.42
CA ARG A 403 9.57 26.25 -8.14
C ARG A 403 9.90 27.29 -7.08
N LYS A 404 10.80 28.25 -7.37
CA LYS A 404 11.13 29.35 -6.45
C LYS A 404 9.91 30.18 -6.08
N SER A 405 9.08 30.57 -7.05
CA SER A 405 7.85 31.32 -6.77
C SER A 405 6.88 30.57 -5.84
N LEU A 406 6.78 29.26 -5.98
CA LEU A 406 5.98 28.41 -5.08
C LEU A 406 6.62 28.29 -3.69
N MET A 407 7.96 28.33 -3.59
CA MET A 407 8.67 28.40 -2.31
C MET A 407 8.37 29.72 -1.59
N ASP A 408 8.54 30.84 -2.28
CA ASP A 408 8.32 32.18 -1.73
C ASP A 408 6.85 32.35 -1.28
N ARG A 409 5.89 31.85 -2.08
CA ARG A 409 4.47 31.84 -1.73
C ARG A 409 4.17 30.96 -0.52
N ARG A 410 4.77 29.76 -0.44
CA ARG A 410 4.63 28.87 0.72
C ARG A 410 5.14 29.55 1.99
N ASP A 411 6.32 30.15 1.92
CA ASP A 411 6.94 30.79 3.08
C ASP A 411 6.09 31.96 3.58
N TYR A 412 5.53 32.77 2.67
CA TYR A 412 4.55 33.81 3.03
C TYR A 412 3.30 33.23 3.72
N LEU A 413 2.64 32.24 3.11
CA LEU A 413 1.43 31.63 3.69
C LEU A 413 1.69 30.96 5.03
N ARG A 414 2.86 30.33 5.18
CA ARG A 414 3.33 29.75 6.44
C ARG A 414 3.46 30.84 7.50
N ASP A 415 4.11 31.95 7.18
CA ASP A 415 4.33 33.03 8.14
C ASP A 415 3.00 33.66 8.59
N GLU A 416 2.02 33.77 7.69
CA GLU A 416 0.65 34.17 8.03
C GLU A 416 -0.06 33.13 8.91
N LEU A 417 0.05 31.83 8.59
CA LEU A 417 -0.50 30.76 9.42
C LEU A 417 0.08 30.82 10.84
N VAL A 418 1.39 31.00 10.96
CA VAL A 418 2.09 31.09 12.25
C VAL A 418 1.62 32.29 13.05
N LYS A 419 1.41 33.45 12.42
CA LYS A 419 0.84 34.63 13.07
C LYS A 419 -0.56 34.34 13.59
N ALA A 420 -1.44 33.80 12.74
CA ALA A 420 -2.81 33.46 13.12
C ALA A 420 -2.84 32.43 14.27
N MET A 421 -2.01 31.37 14.20
CA MET A 421 -1.91 30.37 15.26
C MET A 421 -1.40 30.96 16.59
N LYS A 422 -0.42 31.88 16.55
CA LYS A 422 0.04 32.58 17.76
C LYS A 422 -1.03 33.47 18.37
N LEU A 423 -1.86 34.10 17.55
CA LEU A 423 -3.02 34.87 18.03
C LEU A 423 -4.07 33.95 18.67
N VAL A 424 -4.31 32.77 18.09
CA VAL A 424 -5.22 31.76 18.67
C VAL A 424 -4.67 31.12 19.95
N ASP A 425 -3.35 31.02 20.10
CA ASP A 425 -2.68 30.51 21.31
C ASP A 425 -2.48 31.62 22.39
N SER A 426 -2.65 32.89 22.02
CA SER A 426 -2.45 34.05 22.92
C SER A 426 -3.64 34.26 23.84
N HIS A 427 -3.44 34.20 25.16
CA HIS A 427 -4.50 34.48 26.15
C HIS A 427 -4.64 35.97 26.51
N THR A 428 -4.22 36.86 25.61
CA THR A 428 -4.28 38.33 25.78
C THR A 428 -4.73 39.03 24.49
N VAL A 429 -5.50 40.12 24.62
CA VAL A 429 -5.88 41.00 23.49
C VAL A 429 -4.75 42.00 23.21
N CYS A 430 -4.21 41.99 21.98
CA CYS A 430 -3.19 42.95 21.55
C CYS A 430 -3.81 44.30 21.10
N ALA A 431 -2.98 45.31 20.88
CA ALA A 431 -3.45 46.65 20.51
C ALA A 431 -4.19 46.64 19.16
N ALA A 432 -3.72 45.84 18.20
CA ALA A 432 -4.35 45.71 16.88
C ALA A 432 -5.73 45.04 16.96
N GLN A 433 -5.88 43.99 17.78
CA GLN A 433 -7.16 43.33 18.03
C GLN A 433 -8.14 44.29 18.71
N ALA A 434 -7.70 45.02 19.72
CA ALA A 434 -8.52 46.02 20.40
C ALA A 434 -9.05 47.11 19.44
N LYS A 435 -8.21 47.59 18.52
CA LYS A 435 -8.58 48.55 17.47
C LYS A 435 -9.56 47.96 16.44
N SER A 436 -9.52 46.65 16.18
CA SER A 436 -10.46 45.95 15.30
C SER A 436 -11.84 45.75 15.96
N LEU A 437 -11.84 45.43 17.25
CA LEU A 437 -13.07 45.14 18.02
C LEU A 437 -13.90 46.40 18.32
N MET A 438 -13.25 47.55 18.51
CA MET A 438 -13.87 48.82 18.90
C MET A 438 -14.00 49.77 17.71
N SER A 439 -15.02 50.64 17.73
CA SER A 439 -15.03 51.77 16.78
C SER A 439 -13.90 52.76 17.08
N GLU A 440 -13.45 53.51 16.07
CA GLU A 440 -12.38 54.52 16.22
C GLU A 440 -12.67 55.47 17.39
N GLN A 441 -13.90 55.99 17.47
CA GLN A 441 -14.33 56.88 18.55
C GLN A 441 -14.27 56.22 19.93
N GLN A 442 -14.68 54.94 20.04
CA GLN A 442 -14.66 54.22 21.33
C GLN A 442 -13.25 53.95 21.81
N PHE A 443 -12.33 53.62 20.89
CA PHE A 443 -10.93 53.39 21.24
C PHE A 443 -10.26 54.68 21.73
N GLU A 444 -10.53 55.81 21.06
CA GLU A 444 -10.05 57.14 21.48
C GLU A 444 -10.62 57.54 22.84
N GLU A 445 -11.92 57.38 23.07
CA GLU A 445 -12.55 57.65 24.37
C GLU A 445 -12.00 56.76 25.49
N PHE A 446 -11.74 55.48 25.19
CA PHE A 446 -11.15 54.54 26.14
C PHE A 446 -9.73 54.93 26.53
N TYR A 447 -8.87 55.26 25.55
CA TYR A 447 -7.49 55.66 25.79
C TYR A 447 -7.40 57.03 26.47
N GLN A 448 -8.26 57.98 26.10
CA GLN A 448 -8.33 59.27 26.78
C GLN A 448 -8.73 59.08 28.25
N GLY A 449 -9.65 58.16 28.55
CA GLY A 449 -10.00 57.79 29.92
C GLY A 449 -8.83 57.21 30.72
N PHE A 450 -7.92 56.47 30.06
CA PHE A 450 -6.67 55.99 30.68
C PHE A 450 -5.72 57.16 31.00
N LEU A 451 -5.51 58.07 30.05
CA LEU A 451 -4.69 59.25 30.29
C LEU A 451 -5.27 60.06 31.46
N ASP A 452 -6.58 60.30 31.47
CA ASP A 452 -7.26 61.03 32.55
C ASP A 452 -7.13 60.35 33.92
N TYR A 453 -7.10 59.02 33.96
CA TYR A 453 -6.83 58.25 35.17
C TYR A 453 -5.39 58.44 35.70
N LEU A 454 -4.38 58.55 34.82
CA LEU A 454 -2.98 58.72 35.20
C LEU A 454 -2.63 60.11 35.77
N GLY A 455 -3.46 61.13 35.51
CA GLY A 455 -3.25 62.47 36.08
C GLY A 455 -1.93 63.13 35.64
N ASP A 456 -0.97 63.27 36.57
CA ASP A 456 0.33 63.91 36.34
C ASP A 456 1.38 62.98 35.68
N ASP A 457 1.15 61.66 35.69
CA ASP A 457 2.07 60.64 35.16
C ASP A 457 1.86 60.36 33.64
N LYS A 458 1.07 61.17 32.94
CA LYS A 458 0.73 60.99 31.51
C LYS A 458 1.93 61.13 30.57
N GLY A 459 2.99 61.84 30.98
CA GLY A 459 4.13 62.21 30.11
C GLY A 459 4.95 61.03 29.57
N ASP A 460 4.82 59.85 30.18
CA ASP A 460 5.49 58.62 29.76
C ASP A 460 4.73 57.84 28.66
N PHE A 461 3.55 58.32 28.25
CA PHE A 461 2.68 57.65 27.29
C PHE A 461 2.40 58.52 26.04
N PRO A 462 2.23 57.92 24.85
CA PRO A 462 1.88 58.67 23.63
C PRO A 462 0.55 59.41 23.79
N GLU A 463 0.47 60.67 23.35
CA GLU A 463 -0.80 61.42 23.30
C GLU A 463 -1.73 60.93 22.18
N ASP A 464 -1.15 60.46 21.07
CA ASP A 464 -1.91 59.90 19.94
C ASP A 464 -2.26 58.43 20.20
N PRO A 465 -3.56 58.07 20.34
CA PRO A 465 -4.01 56.70 20.55
C PRO A 465 -3.60 55.74 19.42
N TRP A 466 -3.37 56.26 18.20
CA TRP A 466 -3.05 55.44 17.04
C TRP A 466 -1.60 54.94 17.03
N VAL A 467 -0.71 55.58 17.80
CA VAL A 467 0.71 55.21 17.96
C VAL A 467 0.93 54.17 19.06
N VAL A 468 -0.12 53.80 19.81
CA VAL A 468 -0.06 52.79 20.88
C VAL A 468 0.38 51.43 20.33
N ASP A 469 1.50 50.93 20.86
CA ASP A 469 2.03 49.59 20.64
C ASP A 469 1.55 48.58 21.70
N ASP A 470 1.92 47.31 21.54
CA ASP A 470 1.49 46.23 22.44
C ASP A 470 2.06 46.37 23.87
N ASP A 471 3.22 47.01 24.04
CA ASP A 471 3.84 47.23 25.35
C ASP A 471 3.07 48.27 26.15
N VAL A 472 2.70 49.39 25.52
CA VAL A 472 1.84 50.41 26.12
C VAL A 472 0.46 49.82 26.39
N TRP A 473 -0.13 49.12 25.42
CA TRP A 473 -1.43 48.48 25.58
C TRP A 473 -1.47 47.49 26.74
N SER A 474 -0.42 46.68 26.92
CA SER A 474 -0.30 45.77 28.06
C SER A 474 -0.38 46.50 29.41
N ARG A 475 0.21 47.70 29.52
CA ARG A 475 0.14 48.54 30.74
C ARG A 475 -1.27 49.10 30.95
N VAL A 476 -1.91 49.60 29.88
CA VAL A 476 -3.31 50.07 29.91
C VAL A 476 -4.23 48.97 30.44
N MET A 477 -4.08 47.75 29.93
CA MET A 477 -4.92 46.62 30.33
C MET A 477 -4.67 46.16 31.76
N LYS A 478 -3.42 46.17 32.24
CA LYS A 478 -3.09 45.84 33.64
C LYS A 478 -3.75 46.81 34.62
N GLU A 479 -3.71 48.11 34.31
CA GLU A 479 -4.35 49.15 35.12
C GLU A 479 -5.88 49.04 35.06
N TRP A 480 -6.47 48.95 33.87
CA TRP A 480 -7.94 48.92 33.71
C TRP A 480 -8.59 47.70 34.38
N LEU A 481 -7.94 46.53 34.30
CA LEU A 481 -8.39 45.28 34.91
C LEU A 481 -7.99 45.12 36.39
N GLY A 482 -7.06 45.95 36.87
CA GLY A 482 -6.49 45.87 38.22
C GLY A 482 -5.75 44.54 38.47
N THR A 483 -4.90 44.11 37.51
CA THR A 483 -4.13 42.86 37.60
C THR A 483 -2.68 43.06 37.18
N SER A 484 -1.78 42.22 37.69
CA SER A 484 -0.40 42.11 37.18
C SER A 484 -0.30 41.24 35.92
N ASP A 485 -1.30 40.39 35.68
CA ASP A 485 -1.31 39.41 34.60
C ASP A 485 -2.72 39.27 34.00
N PRO A 486 -2.97 39.89 32.83
CA PRO A 486 -4.26 39.79 32.12
C PRO A 486 -4.61 38.38 31.64
N SER A 487 -3.62 37.50 31.40
CA SER A 487 -3.85 36.14 30.88
C SER A 487 -4.70 35.27 31.82
N LYS A 488 -4.65 35.55 33.13
CA LYS A 488 -5.44 34.85 34.16
C LYS A 488 -6.95 35.00 33.98
N PHE A 489 -7.40 35.99 33.22
CA PHE A 489 -8.82 36.21 32.97
C PHE A 489 -9.34 35.42 31.78
N ALA A 490 -8.47 34.83 30.95
CA ALA A 490 -8.88 34.02 29.84
C ALA A 490 -9.80 32.88 30.32
N PRO A 491 -10.98 32.68 29.70
CA PRO A 491 -11.91 31.61 30.03
C PRO A 491 -11.37 30.28 29.51
N VAL A 492 -10.18 29.89 29.99
CA VAL A 492 -9.63 28.58 29.66
C VAL A 492 -10.60 27.55 30.23
N PRO A 493 -11.11 26.61 29.43
CA PRO A 493 -11.91 25.52 29.96
C PRO A 493 -11.10 24.91 31.10
N LYS A 494 -11.67 24.85 32.32
CA LYS A 494 -11.01 24.13 33.40
C LYS A 494 -10.68 22.77 32.82
N ARG A 495 -9.39 22.39 32.79
CA ARG A 495 -9.00 21.02 32.46
C ARG A 495 -9.94 20.15 33.27
N GLN A 496 -10.80 19.38 32.60
CA GLN A 496 -11.52 18.36 33.31
C GLN A 496 -10.42 17.45 33.86
N GLU A 497 -10.09 17.64 35.14
CA GLU A 497 -9.72 16.56 36.05
C GLU A 497 -10.96 15.74 36.41
N GLY A 498 -12.09 15.95 35.70
CA GLY A 498 -12.96 14.82 35.39
C GLY A 498 -12.08 13.76 34.75
N GLY A 499 -12.24 12.50 35.16
CA GLY A 499 -11.48 11.40 34.60
C GLY A 499 -11.44 11.51 33.07
N LEU A 500 -10.45 10.84 32.45
CA LEU A 500 -10.59 10.45 31.05
C LEU A 500 -12.08 10.15 30.76
N PRO A 501 -12.62 10.42 29.56
CA PRO A 501 -13.84 9.73 29.16
C PRO A 501 -13.70 8.31 29.67
N THR A 502 -14.65 7.84 30.45
CA THR A 502 -14.53 6.55 31.13
C THR A 502 -14.60 5.45 30.06
N PHE A 503 -13.73 5.48 29.04
CA PHE A 503 -13.09 4.34 28.43
C PHE A 503 -12.82 3.43 29.60
N LYS A 504 -13.71 2.46 29.77
CA LYS A 504 -13.66 1.53 30.89
C LYS A 504 -12.24 1.00 30.89
N LYS A 505 -11.45 1.41 31.89
CA LYS A 505 -10.13 0.81 32.14
C LYS A 505 -10.44 -0.64 32.44
N PHE A 506 -10.34 -1.50 31.43
CA PHE A 506 -10.38 -2.93 31.63
C PHE A 506 -8.98 -3.37 32.01
N GLY A 507 -8.91 -4.05 33.14
CA GLY A 507 -7.67 -4.48 33.77
C GLY A 507 -6.83 -5.30 32.79
N ILE A 508 -5.62 -4.81 32.54
CA ILE A 508 -4.50 -5.72 32.37
C ILE A 508 -4.30 -6.29 33.78
N GLU A 509 -4.79 -7.50 34.02
CA GLU A 509 -4.36 -8.24 35.21
C GLU A 509 -2.85 -8.44 35.06
N GLU A 510 -2.08 -7.66 35.82
CA GLU A 510 -0.69 -7.98 36.11
C GLU A 510 -0.73 -9.31 36.88
N GLU A 511 -0.49 -10.42 36.19
CA GLU A 511 -0.08 -11.64 36.87
C GLU A 511 1.22 -11.32 37.62
N SER A 512 1.13 -11.35 38.95
CA SER A 512 2.25 -11.20 39.86
C SER A 512 3.25 -12.33 39.63
N GLU A 513 4.40 -11.99 39.04
CA GLU A 513 5.61 -12.82 39.04
C GLU A 513 6.15 -12.90 40.47
N ASP A 514 5.78 -13.96 41.21
CA ASP A 514 6.53 -14.38 42.39
C ASP A 514 7.70 -15.29 41.97
N GLU A 515 8.90 -14.77 42.20
CA GLU A 515 10.20 -15.43 42.40
C GLU A 515 10.74 -16.39 41.31
N ASP A 516 11.63 -15.84 40.47
CA ASP A 516 12.62 -16.59 39.70
C ASP A 516 14.04 -16.34 40.26
N PRO A 517 14.74 -17.34 40.81
CA PRO A 517 16.18 -17.25 41.04
C PRO A 517 16.90 -18.20 40.08
N ALA A 518 17.32 -17.70 38.92
CA ALA A 518 18.67 -17.91 38.36
C ALA A 518 18.77 -17.41 36.92
N ALA A 519 19.57 -16.36 36.76
CA ALA A 519 20.13 -15.90 35.51
C ALA A 519 20.87 -17.02 34.75
N ASN A 520 20.50 -17.22 33.48
CA ASN A 520 21.39 -17.07 32.31
C ASN A 520 20.75 -17.73 31.08
N GLY A 521 20.44 -16.92 30.07
CA GLY A 521 20.00 -17.40 28.77
C GLY A 521 19.49 -16.24 27.93
N THR A 522 20.36 -15.72 27.07
CA THR A 522 20.05 -14.77 25.99
C THR A 522 18.75 -15.14 25.26
N LYS A 523 17.71 -14.31 25.43
CA LYS A 523 16.47 -14.37 24.63
C LYS A 523 16.64 -13.48 23.41
N ASP A 524 16.78 -14.13 22.27
CA ASP A 524 16.66 -13.57 20.93
C ASP A 524 15.18 -13.67 20.54
N ASP A 525 14.39 -12.65 20.92
CA ASP A 525 12.95 -12.53 20.58
C ASP A 525 12.76 -11.79 19.23
N GLY A 526 13.80 -11.75 18.38
CA GLY A 526 13.86 -10.94 17.15
C GLY A 526 13.12 -11.49 15.92
N ASP A 527 12.71 -12.76 15.92
CA ASP A 527 12.41 -13.50 14.69
C ASP A 527 10.90 -13.63 14.38
N GLU A 528 10.00 -13.27 15.31
CA GLU A 528 8.56 -13.24 15.03
C GLU A 528 8.16 -12.07 14.12
N GLU A 529 8.86 -10.95 14.27
CA GLU A 529 8.65 -9.72 13.51
C GLU A 529 9.21 -9.83 12.09
N GLU A 530 10.34 -10.50 11.83
CA GLU A 530 10.94 -10.58 10.49
C GLU A 530 10.07 -11.30 9.44
N ALA A 531 9.48 -12.45 9.77
CA ALA A 531 8.66 -13.20 8.80
C ALA A 531 7.30 -12.52 8.55
N SER A 532 6.79 -11.82 9.56
CA SER A 532 5.62 -10.96 9.43
C SER A 532 5.98 -9.72 8.62
N ASN A 533 7.16 -9.15 8.83
CA ASN A 533 7.70 -8.00 8.10
C ASN A 533 7.86 -8.33 6.62
N GLU A 534 8.28 -9.53 6.21
CA GLU A 534 8.31 -9.90 4.78
C GLU A 534 6.93 -9.82 4.09
N ILE A 535 5.84 -10.25 4.73
CA ILE A 535 4.48 -10.19 4.15
C ILE A 535 3.95 -8.74 4.10
N TYR A 536 4.37 -7.90 5.05
CA TYR A 536 3.94 -6.52 5.16
C TYR A 536 4.81 -5.57 4.31
N GLU A 537 6.11 -5.84 4.19
CA GLU A 537 7.05 -5.19 3.27
C GLU A 537 6.65 -5.42 1.81
N ARG A 538 6.05 -6.58 1.48
CA ARG A 538 5.42 -6.82 0.17
C ARG A 538 4.25 -5.89 -0.15
N LYS A 539 3.54 -5.36 0.88
CA LYS A 539 2.42 -4.41 0.73
C LYS A 539 2.87 -2.94 0.87
N LEU A 540 3.99 -2.69 1.57
CA LEU A 540 4.54 -1.36 1.88
C LEU A 540 5.62 -0.88 0.91
N ASP A 541 5.73 -1.48 -0.27
CA ASP A 541 6.65 -1.06 -1.32
C ASP A 541 6.17 0.23 -2.05
N VAL A 542 5.76 1.22 -1.27
CA VAL A 542 5.62 2.61 -1.68
C VAL A 542 6.84 3.36 -1.16
N ASP A 543 7.67 3.76 -2.12
CA ASP A 543 8.75 4.72 -2.01
C ASP A 543 8.52 5.73 -0.86
N ASN A 544 9.16 5.47 0.28
CA ASN A 544 9.35 6.48 1.30
C ASN A 544 10.31 7.50 0.67
N GLU A 545 9.81 8.67 0.26
CA GLU A 545 10.65 9.82 -0.16
C GLU A 545 11.56 10.33 0.99
N GLN A 546 11.59 9.62 2.11
CA GLN A 546 12.39 9.88 3.29
C GLN A 546 13.83 9.33 3.22
N THR A 547 14.17 8.38 2.32
CA THR A 547 15.58 7.96 2.10
C THR A 547 16.34 8.93 1.19
N GLU A 548 16.23 10.23 1.43
CA GLU A 548 17.24 11.17 0.99
C GLU A 548 18.46 11.02 1.92
N GLN A 549 19.55 10.43 1.44
CA GLN A 549 20.90 10.73 1.97
C GLN A 549 21.34 12.14 1.54
N VAL A 550 20.48 13.13 1.79
CA VAL A 550 20.82 14.54 1.76
C VAL A 550 20.78 14.98 3.22
N ASP A 551 21.96 15.21 3.81
CA ASP A 551 22.21 15.71 5.17
C ASP A 551 20.93 16.09 5.95
N GLU A 552 20.55 15.31 6.96
CA GLU A 552 19.42 15.60 7.88
C GLU A 552 19.50 17.02 8.48
N LYS A 553 20.72 17.58 8.56
CA LYS A 553 21.00 18.97 8.96
C LYS A 553 20.44 20.04 8.02
N LYS A 554 20.11 19.72 6.76
CA LYS A 554 19.48 20.65 5.80
C LYS A 554 17.95 20.57 5.82
N LYS A 555 17.36 19.39 6.00
CA LYS A 555 15.89 19.21 6.12
C LYS A 555 15.32 19.86 7.39
N SER A 556 16.03 19.74 8.51
CA SER A 556 15.68 20.41 9.78
C SER A 556 15.61 21.95 9.69
N ARG A 557 16.20 22.56 8.65
CA ARG A 557 16.17 24.00 8.42
C ARG A 557 14.99 24.48 7.54
N MET A 558 14.20 23.58 6.94
CA MET A 558 13.20 23.92 5.93
C MET A 558 11.73 23.65 6.31
N ASP A 559 11.47 22.72 7.23
CA ASP A 559 10.12 22.45 7.76
C ASP A 559 9.94 23.19 9.07
N PHE A 560 8.97 24.11 9.11
CA PHE A 560 8.70 24.93 10.29
C PHE A 560 7.61 24.26 11.12
N PHE A 561 7.94 23.99 12.39
CA PHE A 561 7.01 23.49 13.38
C PHE A 561 6.57 24.63 14.28
N GLN A 562 5.25 24.86 14.34
CA GLN A 562 4.64 25.74 15.32
C GLN A 562 4.05 24.88 16.44
N GLU A 563 4.73 24.90 17.59
CA GLU A 563 4.23 24.30 18.82
C GLU A 563 3.10 25.18 19.38
N LEU A 564 2.06 24.56 19.91
CA LEU A 564 0.95 25.24 20.57
C LEU A 564 1.09 25.02 22.08
N HIS A 565 1.27 26.11 22.83
CA HIS A 565 1.63 26.04 24.24
C HIS A 565 0.40 26.08 25.16
N TYR A 566 -0.71 26.64 24.68
CA TYR A 566 -1.91 26.85 25.47
C TYR A 566 -3.11 26.11 24.89
N ALA A 567 -4.09 25.87 25.77
CA ALA A 567 -5.38 25.34 25.33
C ALA A 567 -6.15 26.45 24.61
N TRP A 568 -6.84 26.05 23.54
CA TRP A 568 -7.75 26.92 22.81
C TRP A 568 -8.92 27.36 23.71
N LEU A 569 -9.25 28.65 23.70
CA LEU A 569 -10.43 29.19 24.38
C LEU A 569 -11.75 28.61 23.80
N PRO A 570 -12.85 28.57 24.56
CA PRO A 570 -14.16 28.14 24.03
C PRO A 570 -14.65 29.09 22.93
N TYR A 571 -15.66 28.67 22.16
CA TYR A 571 -16.37 29.62 21.29
C TYR A 571 -17.18 30.60 22.13
N LEU A 572 -17.45 31.77 21.58
CA LEU A 572 -18.19 32.81 22.27
C LEU A 572 -19.60 32.33 22.66
N GLU A 573 -20.27 31.57 21.78
CA GLU A 573 -21.58 30.97 22.00
C GLU A 573 -21.59 30.01 23.21
N ASP A 574 -20.65 29.06 23.26
CA ASP A 574 -20.50 28.12 24.37
C ASP A 574 -20.27 28.85 25.70
N TYR A 575 -19.48 29.92 25.65
CA TYR A 575 -19.19 30.72 26.83
C TYR A 575 -20.41 31.52 27.30
N TYR A 576 -21.21 32.09 26.39
CA TYR A 576 -22.45 32.79 26.72
C TYR A 576 -23.42 31.90 27.52
N GLU A 577 -23.47 30.61 27.24
CA GLU A 577 -24.29 29.66 27.99
C GLU A 577 -23.87 29.52 29.46
N THR A 578 -22.61 29.79 29.78
CA THR A 578 -22.10 29.74 31.16
C THR A 578 -22.38 31.01 31.98
N LEU A 579 -22.79 32.10 31.32
CA LEU A 579 -22.97 33.40 31.96
C LEU A 579 -24.32 33.54 32.68
N SER A 580 -24.33 34.34 33.75
CA SER A 580 -25.55 34.73 34.44
C SER A 580 -26.45 35.63 33.56
N PRO A 581 -27.78 35.65 33.78
CA PRO A 581 -28.69 36.49 32.99
C PRO A 581 -28.31 37.98 32.98
N GLU A 582 -27.80 38.51 34.10
CA GLU A 582 -27.34 39.91 34.22
C GLU A 582 -26.11 40.18 33.36
N MET A 583 -25.17 39.22 33.30
CA MET A 583 -23.96 39.34 32.47
C MET A 583 -24.25 39.16 30.98
N ARG A 584 -25.24 38.33 30.61
CA ARG A 584 -25.69 38.19 29.22
C ARG A 584 -26.33 39.46 28.65
N SER A 585 -26.89 40.30 29.51
CA SER A 585 -27.51 41.57 29.10
C SER A 585 -26.54 42.76 29.00
N LEU A 586 -25.26 42.58 29.35
CA LEU A 586 -24.25 43.63 29.30
C LEU A 586 -23.80 43.87 27.84
N ASP A 587 -24.24 44.97 27.24
CA ASP A 587 -23.74 45.42 25.93
C ASP A 587 -22.63 46.46 26.11
N TRP A 588 -21.38 46.00 26.17
CA TRP A 588 -20.23 46.86 26.35
C TRP A 588 -20.02 47.86 25.21
N ARG A 589 -20.65 47.64 24.03
CA ARG A 589 -20.55 48.55 22.87
C ARG A 589 -21.39 49.81 23.03
N GLN A 590 -22.27 49.89 24.03
CA GLN A 590 -23.12 51.06 24.27
C GLN A 590 -22.81 51.78 25.60
N GLU A 591 -21.87 51.26 26.39
CA GLU A 591 -21.53 51.78 27.70
C GLU A 591 -20.13 52.43 27.73
N ASN A 592 -19.93 53.39 28.65
CA ASN A 592 -18.60 53.93 28.90
C ASN A 592 -17.78 52.93 29.73
N LEU A 593 -16.75 52.37 29.11
CA LEU A 593 -15.93 51.28 29.65
C LEU A 593 -15.22 51.60 30.99
N TRP A 594 -14.99 52.88 31.32
CA TRP A 594 -14.40 53.30 32.60
C TRP A 594 -15.43 53.38 33.74
N ARG A 595 -16.73 53.48 33.43
CA ARG A 595 -17.82 53.48 34.43
C ARG A 595 -18.22 52.08 34.88
N LEU A 596 -17.75 51.04 34.19
CA LEU A 596 -18.02 49.64 34.52
C LEU A 596 -17.40 49.24 35.88
N HIS A 597 -18.13 48.43 36.64
CA HIS A 597 -17.61 47.81 37.86
C HIS A 597 -16.48 46.81 37.53
N PRO A 598 -15.49 46.58 38.40
CA PRO A 598 -14.37 45.67 38.11
C PRO A 598 -14.76 44.27 37.60
N GLN A 599 -15.88 43.72 38.05
CA GLN A 599 -16.39 42.42 37.58
C GLN A 599 -16.93 42.50 36.14
N GLN A 600 -17.57 43.60 35.76
CA GLN A 600 -18.04 43.84 34.39
C GLN A 600 -16.87 44.08 33.44
N ARG A 601 -15.84 44.84 33.87
CA ARG A 601 -14.61 45.04 33.06
C ARG A 601 -13.92 43.72 32.69
N ARG A 602 -13.79 42.81 33.67
CA ARG A 602 -13.23 41.47 33.45
C ARG A 602 -14.07 40.66 32.45
N GLU A 603 -15.38 40.81 32.51
CA GLU A 603 -16.30 40.10 31.61
C GLU A 603 -16.25 40.66 30.18
N CYS A 604 -16.24 41.99 30.03
CA CYS A 604 -16.00 42.63 28.73
C CYS A 604 -14.66 42.19 28.13
N TYR A 605 -13.60 42.14 28.94
CA TYR A 605 -12.29 41.66 28.47
C TYR A 605 -12.31 40.19 28.01
N ARG A 606 -13.07 39.33 28.68
CA ARG A 606 -13.26 37.94 28.22
C ARG A 606 -13.99 37.87 26.90
N GLN A 607 -15.03 38.69 26.71
CA GLN A 607 -15.72 38.79 25.43
C GLN A 607 -14.78 39.30 24.34
N TRP A 608 -13.96 40.32 24.61
CA TRP A 608 -12.93 40.79 23.67
C TRP A 608 -11.91 39.70 23.31
N LEU A 609 -11.46 38.93 24.31
CA LEU A 609 -10.59 37.77 24.07
C LEU A 609 -11.28 36.77 23.14
N LEU A 610 -12.49 36.34 23.48
CA LEU A 610 -13.22 35.33 22.71
C LEU A 610 -13.50 35.79 21.27
N GLU A 611 -13.94 37.03 21.07
CA GLU A 611 -14.16 37.61 19.74
C GLU A 611 -12.84 37.67 18.93
N ALA A 612 -11.73 38.09 19.55
CA ALA A 612 -10.43 38.13 18.90
C ALA A 612 -9.88 36.73 18.56
N HIS A 613 -10.12 35.74 19.43
CA HIS A 613 -9.77 34.34 19.18
C HIS A 613 -10.61 33.74 18.06
N GLU A 614 -11.91 34.03 18.02
CA GLU A 614 -12.83 33.54 17.00
C GLU A 614 -12.49 34.13 15.62
N GLU A 615 -12.19 35.42 15.54
CA GLU A 615 -11.67 36.07 14.33
C GLU A 615 -10.37 35.39 13.85
N ALA A 616 -9.41 35.17 14.75
CA ALA A 616 -8.15 34.51 14.41
C ALA A 616 -8.34 33.05 13.98
N ARG A 617 -9.27 32.31 14.60
CA ARG A 617 -9.62 30.94 14.19
C ARG A 617 -10.30 30.89 12.84
N GLY A 618 -11.19 31.84 12.54
CA GLY A 618 -11.92 31.89 11.27
C GLY A 618 -11.01 31.98 10.04
N ILE A 619 -9.79 32.49 10.19
CA ILE A 619 -8.80 32.63 9.11
C ILE A 619 -7.99 31.34 8.90
N LEU A 620 -7.86 30.47 9.91
CA LEU A 620 -7.01 29.27 9.86
C LEU A 620 -7.43 28.26 8.76
N PRO A 621 -8.72 27.92 8.60
CA PRO A 621 -9.14 27.01 7.53
C PRO A 621 -8.75 27.52 6.15
N GLU A 622 -8.92 28.82 5.86
CA GLU A 622 -8.58 29.41 4.56
C GLU A 622 -7.07 29.34 4.31
N LEU A 623 -6.24 29.68 5.30
CA LEU A 623 -4.78 29.58 5.19
C LEU A 623 -4.32 28.14 4.99
N ALA A 624 -4.92 27.17 5.70
CA ALA A 624 -4.64 25.76 5.53
C ALA A 624 -4.94 25.29 4.10
N HIS A 625 -6.10 25.66 3.56
CA HIS A 625 -6.49 25.36 2.17
C HIS A 625 -5.56 26.02 1.14
N LEU A 626 -5.11 27.25 1.38
CA LEU A 626 -4.14 27.94 0.51
C LEU A 626 -2.76 27.27 0.52
N LEU A 627 -2.29 26.82 1.67
CA LEU A 627 -1.05 26.04 1.80
C LEU A 627 -1.16 24.70 1.06
N GLU A 628 -2.27 24.00 1.25
CA GLU A 628 -2.55 22.72 0.59
C GLU A 628 -2.57 22.89 -0.94
N ARG A 629 -3.29 23.90 -1.45
CA ARG A 629 -3.32 24.22 -2.89
C ARG A 629 -1.95 24.60 -3.44
N ASN A 630 -1.11 25.27 -2.65
CA ASN A 630 0.27 25.57 -3.04
C ASN A 630 1.13 24.29 -3.13
N ALA A 631 0.93 23.34 -2.22
CA ALA A 631 1.56 22.02 -2.27
C ALA A 631 1.09 21.20 -3.48
N GLU A 632 -0.21 21.22 -3.80
CA GLU A 632 -0.75 20.60 -5.02
C GLU A 632 -0.16 21.22 -6.29
N SER A 633 0.00 22.55 -6.32
CA SER A 633 0.62 23.27 -7.44
C SER A 633 2.08 22.86 -7.64
N LYS A 634 2.81 22.65 -6.53
CA LYS A 634 4.18 22.09 -6.56
C LYS A 634 4.18 20.65 -7.06
N ALA A 635 3.27 19.81 -6.56
CA ALA A 635 3.14 18.42 -7.00
C ALA A 635 2.82 18.33 -8.50
N ALA A 636 1.95 19.20 -9.01
CA ALA A 636 1.66 19.33 -10.43
C ALA A 636 2.91 19.73 -11.24
N LEU A 637 3.70 20.71 -10.76
CA LEU A 637 4.94 21.11 -11.41
C LEU A 637 5.97 19.96 -11.49
N GLU A 638 6.15 19.20 -10.42
CA GLU A 638 7.03 18.02 -10.42
C GLU A 638 6.47 16.89 -11.29
N ARG A 639 5.15 16.72 -11.34
CA ARG A 639 4.45 15.76 -12.21
C ARG A 639 4.67 16.11 -13.69
N ASP A 640 4.58 17.37 -14.08
CA ASP A 640 4.84 17.81 -15.46
C ASP A 640 6.28 17.51 -15.89
N ARG A 641 7.25 17.68 -14.97
CA ARG A 641 8.64 17.31 -15.19
C ARG A 641 8.80 15.80 -15.38
N LYS A 642 8.18 14.97 -14.52
CA LYS A 642 8.18 13.51 -14.66
C LYS A 642 7.53 13.08 -15.98
N LEU A 643 6.40 13.71 -16.36
CA LEU A 643 5.68 13.41 -17.58
C LEU A 643 6.50 13.73 -18.85
N ALA A 644 7.23 14.85 -18.85
CA ALA A 644 8.11 15.20 -19.97
C ALA A 644 9.15 14.11 -20.24
N LEU A 645 9.75 13.55 -19.17
CA LEU A 645 10.67 12.42 -19.28
C LEU A 645 9.98 11.15 -19.78
N LEU A 646 8.83 10.78 -19.20
CA LEU A 646 8.12 9.54 -19.56
C LEU A 646 7.68 9.51 -21.02
N ARG A 647 7.35 10.67 -21.60
CA ARG A 647 6.99 10.79 -23.02
C ARG A 647 8.15 10.54 -23.98
N GLU A 648 9.39 10.66 -23.52
CA GLU A 648 10.57 10.34 -24.32
C GLU A 648 10.92 8.84 -24.29
N MET A 649 10.23 8.06 -23.44
CA MET A 649 10.50 6.64 -23.25
C MET A 649 9.67 5.77 -24.17
N GLN A 650 10.15 4.56 -24.43
CA GLN A 650 9.42 3.55 -25.20
C GLN A 650 8.60 2.61 -24.32
N VAL A 651 9.09 2.32 -23.10
CA VAL A 651 8.43 1.45 -22.12
C VAL A 651 8.47 2.12 -20.73
N VAL A 652 7.35 2.07 -20.03
CA VAL A 652 7.24 2.48 -18.63
C VAL A 652 6.76 1.26 -17.84
N GLY A 653 7.60 0.76 -16.94
CA GLY A 653 7.26 -0.34 -16.05
C GLY A 653 6.87 0.15 -14.67
N MET A 654 5.78 -0.38 -14.12
CA MET A 654 5.21 0.03 -12.84
C MET A 654 4.75 -1.18 -12.03
N THR A 655 4.87 -1.11 -10.71
CA THR A 655 4.10 -2.00 -9.83
C THR A 655 2.64 -1.56 -9.76
N THR A 656 1.73 -2.46 -9.40
CA THR A 656 0.30 -2.13 -9.15
C THR A 656 0.10 -1.02 -8.10
N THR A 657 0.94 -1.01 -7.06
CA THR A 657 0.97 0.07 -6.05
C THR A 657 1.41 1.41 -6.65
N ALA A 658 2.38 1.39 -7.57
CA ALA A 658 2.82 2.59 -8.28
C ALA A 658 1.74 3.11 -9.24
N VAL A 659 1.03 2.23 -9.95
CA VAL A 659 -0.11 2.62 -10.80
C VAL A 659 -1.12 3.44 -9.98
N SER A 660 -1.48 2.93 -8.81
CA SER A 660 -2.41 3.59 -7.89
C SER A 660 -1.89 4.99 -7.49
N LYS A 661 -0.66 5.07 -6.96
CA LYS A 661 -0.05 6.35 -6.53
C LYS A 661 0.08 7.38 -7.66
N TYR A 662 0.42 6.93 -8.87
CA TYR A 662 0.71 7.80 -10.02
C TYR A 662 -0.48 7.90 -11.00
N GLN A 663 -1.70 7.70 -10.53
CA GLN A 663 -2.89 7.71 -11.37
C GLN A 663 -3.05 9.01 -12.19
N GLN A 664 -2.81 10.17 -11.60
CA GLN A 664 -2.87 11.45 -12.32
C GLN A 664 -1.82 11.54 -13.44
N LEU A 665 -0.62 11.01 -13.20
CA LEU A 665 0.45 10.96 -14.18
C LEU A 665 0.10 10.01 -15.34
N LEU A 666 -0.52 8.86 -15.05
CA LEU A 666 -0.99 7.91 -16.06
C LEU A 666 -2.13 8.48 -16.92
N LYS A 667 -3.08 9.22 -16.31
CA LYS A 667 -4.14 9.95 -17.02
C LYS A 667 -3.56 10.91 -18.08
N GLU A 668 -2.41 11.53 -17.81
CA GLU A 668 -1.76 12.43 -18.76
C GLU A 668 -0.75 11.77 -19.71
N LEU A 669 -0.20 10.62 -19.32
CA LEU A 669 0.65 9.78 -20.16
C LEU A 669 -0.16 9.09 -21.27
N ARG A 670 -1.43 8.75 -20.98
CA ARG A 670 -2.40 8.15 -21.92
C ARG A 670 -1.88 6.87 -22.58
N PRO A 671 -1.53 5.83 -21.80
CA PRO A 671 -0.98 4.59 -22.35
C PRO A 671 -1.97 3.94 -23.33
N GLU A 672 -1.52 3.72 -24.56
CA GLU A 672 -2.31 3.08 -25.62
C GLU A 672 -2.20 1.54 -25.57
N ILE A 673 -1.09 1.02 -25.06
CA ILE A 673 -0.82 -0.41 -24.89
C ILE A 673 -0.47 -0.67 -23.43
N VAL A 674 -1.17 -1.62 -22.82
CA VAL A 674 -0.95 -2.05 -21.43
C VAL A 674 -0.67 -3.55 -21.42
N ILE A 675 0.42 -3.95 -20.77
CA ILE A 675 0.80 -5.35 -20.57
C ILE A 675 0.83 -5.60 -19.08
N VAL A 676 0.11 -6.62 -18.62
CA VAL A 676 0.07 -7.01 -17.21
C VAL A 676 0.68 -8.39 -17.07
N GLU A 677 1.82 -8.45 -16.38
CA GLU A 677 2.43 -9.72 -15.96
C GLU A 677 1.88 -10.11 -14.57
N GLU A 678 1.79 -11.41 -14.30
CA GLU A 678 1.19 -11.96 -13.07
C GLU A 678 -0.27 -11.50 -12.92
N ALA A 679 -0.99 -11.34 -14.03
CA ALA A 679 -2.34 -10.78 -14.04
C ALA A 679 -3.35 -11.55 -13.17
N ALA A 680 -3.08 -12.83 -12.90
CA ALA A 680 -3.89 -13.67 -12.03
C ALA A 680 -3.79 -13.32 -10.53
N GLU A 681 -2.72 -12.63 -10.11
CA GLU A 681 -2.43 -12.23 -8.73
C GLU A 681 -2.88 -10.80 -8.40
N VAL A 682 -3.37 -10.07 -9.41
CA VAL A 682 -3.74 -8.66 -9.27
C VAL A 682 -5.24 -8.52 -9.12
N LEU A 683 -5.69 -7.77 -8.09
CA LEU A 683 -7.11 -7.41 -7.95
C LEU A 683 -7.60 -6.66 -9.19
N GLU A 684 -8.80 -6.99 -9.63
CA GLU A 684 -9.43 -6.44 -10.83
C GLU A 684 -9.49 -4.90 -10.83
N ALA A 685 -9.82 -4.30 -9.68
CA ALA A 685 -9.83 -2.85 -9.50
C ALA A 685 -8.48 -2.19 -9.86
N HIS A 686 -7.35 -2.82 -9.51
CA HIS A 686 -6.03 -2.28 -9.82
C HIS A 686 -5.77 -2.27 -11.34
N ILE A 687 -6.09 -3.35 -12.05
CA ILE A 687 -5.93 -3.40 -13.51
C ILE A 687 -6.87 -2.37 -14.16
N LEU A 688 -8.12 -2.29 -13.72
CA LEU A 688 -9.10 -1.35 -14.27
C LEU A 688 -8.60 0.10 -14.18
N THR A 689 -8.00 0.49 -13.06
CA THR A 689 -7.43 1.84 -12.90
C THR A 689 -6.21 2.10 -13.77
N ALA A 690 -5.48 1.06 -14.20
CA ALA A 690 -4.37 1.22 -15.14
C ALA A 690 -4.82 1.53 -16.58
N LEU A 691 -6.08 1.25 -16.91
CA LEU A 691 -6.62 1.42 -18.26
C LEU A 691 -7.06 2.87 -18.49
N HIS A 692 -6.51 3.50 -19.51
CA HIS A 692 -6.91 4.83 -19.95
C HIS A 692 -8.03 4.71 -21.00
N PRO A 693 -8.91 5.72 -21.18
CA PRO A 693 -9.95 5.68 -22.23
C PRO A 693 -9.42 5.57 -23.68
N ARG A 694 -8.11 5.81 -23.87
CA ARG A 694 -7.41 5.64 -25.15
C ARG A 694 -6.65 4.32 -25.26
N THR A 695 -6.72 3.45 -24.26
CA THR A 695 -6.08 2.14 -24.33
C THR A 695 -6.75 1.35 -25.45
N GLN A 696 -5.92 0.86 -26.36
CA GLN A 696 -6.31 0.18 -27.59
C GLN A 696 -5.95 -1.30 -27.56
N HIS A 697 -5.05 -1.69 -26.66
CA HIS A 697 -4.51 -3.03 -26.57
C HIS A 697 -4.10 -3.38 -25.14
N VAL A 698 -4.62 -4.49 -24.61
CA VAL A 698 -4.33 -5.03 -23.28
C VAL A 698 -3.90 -6.49 -23.42
N ILE A 699 -2.74 -6.83 -22.86
CA ILE A 699 -2.24 -8.22 -22.84
C ILE A 699 -2.08 -8.64 -21.38
N LEU A 700 -2.88 -9.61 -20.95
CA LEU A 700 -2.84 -10.17 -19.60
C LEU A 700 -2.14 -11.53 -19.64
N ILE A 701 -1.00 -11.63 -18.95
CA ILE A 701 -0.21 -12.87 -18.84
C ILE A 701 -0.27 -13.32 -17.39
N GLY A 702 -0.78 -14.52 -17.14
CA GLY A 702 -0.99 -14.99 -15.78
C GLY A 702 -1.24 -16.49 -15.68
N ASP A 703 -1.60 -16.95 -14.50
CA ASP A 703 -1.99 -18.33 -14.24
C ASP A 703 -3.02 -18.40 -13.12
N HIS A 704 -4.31 -18.50 -13.48
CA HIS A 704 -5.42 -18.52 -12.52
C HIS A 704 -5.47 -19.80 -11.65
N GLN A 705 -4.64 -20.80 -11.95
CA GLN A 705 -4.48 -22.01 -11.14
C GLN A 705 -3.39 -21.86 -10.05
N GLN A 706 -2.64 -20.75 -10.03
CA GLN A 706 -1.67 -20.40 -8.97
C GLN A 706 -2.27 -19.37 -7.99
N LEU A 707 -1.47 -18.67 -7.18
CA LEU A 707 -2.03 -17.78 -6.14
C LEU A 707 -2.96 -16.72 -6.73
N ARG A 708 -3.98 -16.41 -5.94
CA ARG A 708 -4.93 -15.31 -6.15
C ARG A 708 -4.49 -14.08 -5.36
N PRO A 709 -5.00 -12.88 -5.71
CA PRO A 709 -4.77 -11.67 -4.93
C PRO A 709 -5.12 -11.84 -3.44
N SER A 710 -4.33 -11.21 -2.57
CA SER A 710 -4.59 -11.17 -1.13
C SER A 710 -5.63 -10.09 -0.80
N THR A 711 -6.63 -10.46 0.01
CA THR A 711 -7.64 -9.56 0.59
C THR A 711 -7.41 -9.43 2.09
N ALA A 712 -7.82 -8.31 2.69
CA ALA A 712 -7.77 -8.14 4.14
C ALA A 712 -8.88 -8.94 4.83
N VAL A 713 -10.04 -9.08 4.18
CA VAL A 713 -11.23 -9.74 4.75
C VAL A 713 -11.51 -11.06 4.06
N TYR A 714 -11.33 -12.16 4.81
CA TYR A 714 -11.58 -13.52 4.34
C TYR A 714 -13.02 -13.75 3.82
N ARG A 715 -14.01 -13.13 4.49
CA ARG A 715 -15.43 -13.23 4.10
C ARG A 715 -15.66 -12.70 2.68
N LEU A 716 -15.01 -11.60 2.31
CA LEU A 716 -15.16 -10.98 0.98
C LEU A 716 -14.57 -11.86 -0.13
N SER A 717 -13.44 -12.51 0.14
CA SER A 717 -12.89 -13.56 -0.74
C SER A 717 -13.88 -14.72 -0.92
N LYS A 718 -14.43 -15.28 0.17
CA LYS A 718 -15.26 -16.48 0.08
C LYS A 718 -16.69 -16.29 -0.40
N GLN A 719 -17.33 -15.18 -0.05
CA GLN A 719 -18.75 -14.95 -0.37
C GLN A 719 -18.93 -14.07 -1.60
N PHE A 720 -17.98 -13.16 -1.89
CA PHE A 720 -18.12 -12.17 -2.96
C PHE A 720 -17.00 -12.26 -4.00
N HIS A 721 -16.07 -13.21 -3.86
CA HIS A 721 -15.00 -13.45 -4.83
C HIS A 721 -14.13 -12.22 -5.12
N LEU A 722 -13.87 -11.40 -4.10
CA LEU A 722 -12.97 -10.23 -4.23
C LEU A 722 -11.53 -10.65 -4.60
N ASP A 723 -11.09 -11.83 -4.18
CA ASP A 723 -9.79 -12.40 -4.52
C ASP A 723 -9.74 -13.00 -5.93
N VAL A 724 -10.83 -12.96 -6.72
CA VAL A 724 -10.79 -13.34 -8.12
C VAL A 724 -10.28 -12.17 -8.96
N SER A 725 -9.20 -12.41 -9.71
CA SER A 725 -8.61 -11.42 -10.62
C SER A 725 -9.46 -11.23 -11.87
N LEU A 726 -9.25 -10.10 -12.57
CA LEU A 726 -9.83 -9.85 -13.90
C LEU A 726 -9.53 -11.01 -14.86
N PHE A 727 -8.30 -11.53 -14.80
CA PHE A 727 -7.84 -12.63 -15.64
C PHE A 727 -8.67 -13.90 -15.42
N GLU A 728 -8.88 -14.29 -14.16
CA GLU A 728 -9.66 -15.47 -13.81
C GLU A 728 -11.16 -15.30 -14.13
N ARG A 729 -11.74 -14.15 -13.79
CA ARG A 729 -13.17 -13.85 -14.07
C ARG A 729 -13.48 -13.91 -15.56
N LEU A 730 -12.63 -13.33 -16.41
CA LEU A 730 -12.84 -13.34 -17.85
C LEU A 730 -12.78 -14.77 -18.43
N ILE A 731 -11.79 -15.57 -18.01
CA ILE A 731 -11.69 -16.98 -18.44
C ILE A 731 -12.94 -17.76 -18.05
N HIS A 732 -13.41 -17.60 -16.81
CA HIS A 732 -14.60 -18.28 -16.32
C HIS A 732 -15.87 -17.84 -17.07
N ASN A 733 -15.97 -16.56 -17.43
CA ASN A 733 -17.08 -15.99 -18.19
C ASN A 733 -16.97 -16.24 -19.71
N GLY A 734 -16.10 -17.17 -20.13
CA GLY A 734 -16.03 -17.64 -21.52
C GLY A 734 -15.19 -16.79 -22.46
N ALA A 735 -14.34 -15.89 -21.95
CA ALA A 735 -13.37 -15.19 -22.78
C ALA A 735 -12.37 -16.17 -23.40
N GLU A 736 -12.07 -15.98 -24.69
CA GLU A 736 -11.03 -16.73 -25.37
C GLU A 736 -9.67 -16.49 -24.70
N HIS A 737 -8.92 -17.56 -24.47
CA HIS A 737 -7.58 -17.51 -23.91
C HIS A 737 -6.70 -18.58 -24.53
N VAL A 738 -5.39 -18.35 -24.53
CA VAL A 738 -4.39 -19.32 -24.96
C VAL A 738 -3.61 -19.84 -23.76
N THR A 739 -3.45 -21.16 -23.68
CA THR A 739 -2.64 -21.80 -22.64
C THR A 739 -1.32 -22.30 -23.22
N LEU A 740 -0.20 -21.93 -22.58
CA LEU A 740 1.11 -22.49 -22.89
C LEU A 740 1.18 -23.94 -22.41
N LEU A 741 1.65 -24.85 -23.27
CA LEU A 741 1.51 -26.29 -23.06
C LEU A 741 2.82 -27.02 -22.77
N GLN A 742 3.98 -26.43 -23.05
CA GLN A 742 5.27 -27.10 -22.89
C GLN A 742 6.11 -26.49 -21.75
N GLN A 743 6.40 -27.28 -20.72
CA GLN A 743 7.20 -26.85 -19.56
C GLN A 743 8.69 -27.26 -19.70
N ARG A 744 9.59 -26.43 -19.17
CA ARG A 744 11.06 -26.59 -19.23
C ARG A 744 11.76 -26.55 -17.87
N ARG A 745 11.01 -26.59 -16.76
CA ARG A 745 11.50 -26.42 -15.38
C ARG A 745 11.62 -27.74 -14.63
N MET A 746 10.52 -28.49 -14.55
CA MET A 746 10.37 -29.63 -13.66
C MET A 746 10.77 -30.91 -14.39
N HIS A 747 11.46 -31.83 -13.70
CA HIS A 747 11.61 -33.19 -14.21
C HIS A 747 10.23 -33.86 -14.42
N PRO A 748 10.02 -34.73 -15.43
CA PRO A 748 8.72 -35.39 -15.70
C PRO A 748 8.08 -36.12 -14.49
N LYS A 749 8.89 -36.76 -13.64
CA LYS A 749 8.42 -37.36 -12.38
C LYS A 749 7.80 -36.37 -11.39
N ILE A 750 8.17 -35.08 -11.46
CA ILE A 750 7.62 -34.01 -10.64
C ILE A 750 6.41 -33.39 -11.34
N SER A 751 6.55 -33.02 -12.62
CA SER A 751 5.46 -32.39 -13.39
C SER A 751 4.22 -33.27 -13.54
N ARG A 752 4.37 -34.60 -13.45
CA ARG A 752 3.23 -35.53 -13.41
C ARG A 752 2.27 -35.25 -12.26
N LEU A 753 2.77 -34.76 -11.11
CA LEU A 753 1.95 -34.46 -9.93
C LEU A 753 1.05 -33.24 -10.11
N ILE A 754 1.34 -32.38 -11.10
CA ILE A 754 0.53 -31.18 -11.40
C ILE A 754 -0.40 -31.36 -12.60
N LYS A 755 -0.40 -32.54 -13.24
CA LYS A 755 -1.37 -32.87 -14.30
C LYS A 755 -2.84 -32.75 -13.89
N PRO A 756 -3.24 -32.97 -12.62
CA PRO A 756 -4.59 -32.63 -12.17
C PRO A 756 -4.99 -31.17 -12.41
N TYR A 757 -4.04 -30.24 -12.28
CA TYR A 757 -4.26 -28.82 -12.58
C TYR A 757 -4.16 -28.51 -14.07
N TYR A 758 -3.21 -29.18 -14.75
CA TYR A 758 -2.89 -28.92 -16.15
C TYR A 758 -2.87 -30.22 -16.98
N PRO A 759 -4.04 -30.74 -17.39
CA PRO A 759 -4.12 -32.04 -18.07
C PRO A 759 -3.34 -32.10 -19.40
N GLN A 760 -3.20 -30.96 -20.07
CA GLN A 760 -2.56 -30.85 -21.38
C GLN A 760 -1.06 -30.51 -21.32
N LEU A 761 -0.49 -30.35 -20.12
CA LEU A 761 0.90 -29.98 -19.93
C LEU A 761 1.86 -31.08 -20.42
N ARG A 762 2.88 -30.68 -21.17
CA ARG A 762 3.89 -31.55 -21.76
C ARG A 762 5.27 -31.13 -21.31
N ASP A 763 6.15 -32.11 -21.15
CA ASP A 763 7.53 -31.88 -20.75
C ASP A 763 8.41 -31.64 -21.98
N HIS A 764 9.30 -30.65 -21.91
CA HIS A 764 10.36 -30.50 -22.91
C HIS A 764 11.48 -31.49 -22.61
N HIS A 765 12.07 -32.08 -23.65
CA HIS A 765 13.14 -33.10 -23.55
C HIS A 765 14.40 -32.64 -22.79
N SER A 766 14.56 -31.34 -22.52
CA SER A 766 15.63 -30.83 -21.65
C SER A 766 15.45 -31.24 -20.19
N THR A 767 14.23 -31.45 -19.74
CA THR A 767 13.91 -31.74 -18.33
C THR A 767 14.21 -33.20 -17.95
N GLU A 768 14.26 -34.09 -18.94
CA GLU A 768 14.67 -35.49 -18.76
C GLU A 768 16.18 -35.65 -18.53
N ARG A 769 16.97 -34.60 -18.82
CA ARG A 769 18.44 -34.63 -18.73
C ARG A 769 18.97 -34.23 -17.35
N TYR A 770 18.11 -33.96 -16.38
CA TYR A 770 18.55 -33.61 -15.02
C TYR A 770 19.21 -34.80 -14.32
N PRO A 771 20.30 -34.59 -13.56
CA PRO A 771 21.00 -35.66 -12.85
C PRO A 771 20.09 -36.31 -11.79
N ASP A 772 20.35 -37.57 -11.46
CA ASP A 772 19.70 -38.25 -10.32
C ASP A 772 20.04 -37.58 -8.98
N ILE A 773 19.14 -37.75 -8.02
CA ILE A 773 19.29 -37.14 -6.70
C ILE A 773 20.36 -37.89 -5.91
N ARG A 774 21.37 -37.17 -5.44
CA ARG A 774 22.41 -37.75 -4.58
C ARG A 774 21.85 -37.96 -3.19
N GLY A 775 22.15 -39.10 -2.59
CA GLY A 775 21.76 -39.39 -1.21
C GLY A 775 20.33 -39.91 -1.03
N VAL A 776 19.47 -39.91 -2.06
CA VAL A 776 18.09 -40.41 -1.96
C VAL A 776 17.73 -41.20 -3.21
N ASN A 777 17.23 -42.43 -3.05
CA ASN A 777 16.80 -43.30 -4.17
C ASN A 777 15.41 -42.94 -4.69
N ALA A 778 15.11 -41.65 -4.77
CA ALA A 778 13.84 -41.15 -5.26
C ALA A 778 14.02 -39.70 -5.70
N ARG A 779 13.29 -39.34 -6.75
CA ARG A 779 13.26 -37.97 -7.26
C ARG A 779 12.08 -37.17 -6.72
N SER A 780 10.95 -37.85 -6.58
CA SER A 780 9.76 -37.34 -5.90
C SER A 780 9.40 -38.35 -4.83
N PHE A 781 9.21 -37.93 -3.59
CA PHE A 781 8.83 -38.84 -2.51
C PHE A 781 7.95 -38.16 -1.47
N PHE A 782 6.93 -38.86 -0.99
CA PHE A 782 6.09 -38.44 0.12
C PHE A 782 6.36 -39.34 1.33
N MET A 783 7.00 -38.76 2.33
CA MET A 783 7.25 -39.36 3.63
C MET A 783 6.02 -39.17 4.52
N THR A 784 5.23 -40.23 4.71
CA THR A 784 4.03 -40.17 5.54
C THR A 784 4.36 -40.46 7.01
N HIS A 785 3.71 -39.72 7.92
CA HIS A 785 3.78 -39.99 9.36
C HIS A 785 2.45 -39.73 10.07
N PHE A 786 2.35 -40.17 11.33
CA PHE A 786 1.14 -40.05 12.16
C PHE A 786 1.36 -39.23 13.44
N HIS A 787 2.52 -38.59 13.59
CA HIS A 787 2.79 -37.67 14.71
C HIS A 787 1.88 -36.44 14.64
N TYR A 788 1.22 -36.11 15.76
CA TYR A 788 0.35 -34.94 15.87
C TYR A 788 1.16 -33.63 15.82
N GLU A 789 0.49 -32.55 15.37
CA GLU A 789 1.00 -31.18 15.47
C GLU A 789 1.14 -30.76 16.94
N ASP A 790 2.06 -29.84 17.24
CA ASP A 790 2.36 -29.44 18.62
C ASP A 790 1.21 -28.59 19.19
N ASP A 791 0.75 -28.91 20.41
CA ASP A 791 -0.29 -28.18 21.13
C ASP A 791 0.31 -26.93 21.81
N GLU A 792 0.47 -25.83 21.07
CA GLU A 792 0.72 -24.52 21.67
C GLU A 792 -0.59 -23.73 21.80
N GLY A 793 -0.76 -23.00 22.91
CA GLY A 793 -1.95 -22.22 23.29
C GLY A 793 -2.33 -21.09 22.31
N GLU A 794 -2.47 -19.84 22.79
CA GLU A 794 -3.05 -18.68 22.07
C GLU A 794 -2.32 -18.21 20.77
N SER A 795 -1.34 -18.97 20.26
CA SER A 795 -0.68 -18.72 18.98
C SER A 795 -1.45 -19.38 17.84
N HIS A 796 -1.88 -18.61 16.84
CA HIS A 796 -2.64 -19.13 15.69
C HIS A 796 -1.77 -19.89 14.67
N SER A 797 -0.44 -19.81 14.75
CA SER A 797 0.44 -20.48 13.80
C SER A 797 0.75 -21.91 14.23
N LYS A 798 0.60 -22.87 13.31
CA LYS A 798 0.85 -24.29 13.56
C LYS A 798 2.32 -24.68 13.34
N GLN A 799 2.76 -25.68 14.07
CA GLN A 799 4.09 -26.28 13.94
C GLN A 799 4.05 -27.78 14.26
N ASN A 800 5.06 -28.50 13.80
CA ASN A 800 5.21 -29.94 13.99
C ASN A 800 6.69 -30.26 14.21
N THR A 801 7.03 -30.54 15.47
CA THR A 801 8.39 -30.85 15.87
C THR A 801 8.93 -32.09 15.16
N PHE A 802 8.14 -33.16 14.98
CA PHE A 802 8.59 -34.36 14.25
C PHE A 802 9.03 -34.03 12.82
N GLU A 803 8.19 -33.30 12.07
CA GLU A 803 8.54 -32.89 10.71
C GLU A 803 9.79 -32.01 10.69
N ALA A 804 9.90 -31.06 11.63
CA ALA A 804 11.07 -30.19 11.72
C ALA A 804 12.37 -30.96 12.01
N ASN A 805 12.33 -31.96 12.91
CA ASN A 805 13.45 -32.86 13.16
C ASN A 805 13.88 -33.56 11.86
N PHE A 806 12.92 -34.19 11.18
CA PHE A 806 13.18 -35.02 10.02
C PHE A 806 13.71 -34.21 8.84
N VAL A 807 13.08 -33.07 8.55
CA VAL A 807 13.50 -32.17 7.45
C VAL A 807 14.90 -31.62 7.68
N SER A 808 15.24 -31.19 8.91
CA SER A 808 16.60 -30.71 9.20
C SER A 808 17.65 -31.81 9.00
N ALA A 809 17.39 -33.04 9.48
CA ALA A 809 18.32 -34.15 9.29
C ALA A 809 18.45 -34.54 7.80
N MET A 810 17.35 -34.52 7.05
CA MET A 810 17.36 -34.76 5.61
C MET A 810 18.17 -33.70 4.85
N CYS A 811 18.04 -32.42 5.22
CA CYS A 811 18.85 -31.35 4.66
C CYS A 811 20.35 -31.57 4.91
N ALA A 812 20.74 -31.88 6.15
CA ALA A 812 22.13 -32.17 6.51
C ALA A 812 22.68 -33.36 5.70
N HIS A 813 21.88 -34.40 5.53
CA HIS A 813 22.23 -35.55 4.70
C HIS A 813 22.48 -35.17 3.23
N LEU A 814 21.57 -34.42 2.60
CA LEU A 814 21.76 -33.97 1.21
C LEU A 814 23.02 -33.12 1.05
N VAL A 815 23.32 -32.23 2.00
CA VAL A 815 24.55 -31.44 2.00
C VAL A 815 25.78 -32.34 2.14
N SER A 816 25.75 -33.34 3.03
CA SER A 816 26.83 -34.33 3.18
C SER A 816 27.08 -35.15 1.90
N CYS A 817 26.02 -35.39 1.11
CA CYS A 817 26.09 -36.04 -0.20
C CYS A 817 26.61 -35.12 -1.33
N GLY A 818 26.94 -33.87 -1.02
CA GLY A 818 27.62 -32.93 -1.91
C GLY A 818 26.70 -31.96 -2.64
N TYR A 819 25.49 -31.69 -2.12
CA TYR A 819 24.71 -30.52 -2.54
C TYR A 819 25.18 -29.26 -1.81
N GLU A 820 25.15 -28.13 -2.50
CA GLU A 820 25.34 -26.83 -1.85
C GLU A 820 24.06 -26.41 -1.12
N GLU A 821 24.18 -25.69 0.00
CA GLU A 821 23.04 -25.18 0.76
C GLU A 821 22.12 -24.29 -0.09
N SER A 822 22.67 -23.59 -1.08
CA SER A 822 21.94 -22.75 -2.04
C SER A 822 21.03 -23.54 -3.00
N GLN A 823 21.31 -24.83 -3.23
CA GLN A 823 20.54 -25.70 -4.13
C GLN A 823 19.31 -26.34 -3.46
N ILE A 824 19.14 -26.10 -2.16
CA ILE A 824 18.08 -26.69 -1.33
C ILE A 824 17.21 -25.56 -0.79
N THR A 825 15.90 -25.75 -0.83
CA THR A 825 14.97 -24.85 -0.15
C THR A 825 13.89 -25.66 0.56
N VAL A 826 13.59 -25.24 1.79
CA VAL A 826 12.52 -25.81 2.61
C VAL A 826 11.30 -24.89 2.56
N LEU A 827 10.17 -25.45 2.17
CA LEU A 827 8.88 -24.77 2.11
C LEU A 827 7.94 -25.32 3.18
N THR A 828 7.19 -24.44 3.82
CA THR A 828 6.15 -24.84 4.77
C THR A 828 4.99 -23.85 4.75
N PRO A 829 3.73 -24.28 4.98
CA PRO A 829 2.59 -23.38 4.93
C PRO A 829 2.41 -22.48 6.16
N TYR A 830 3.14 -22.72 7.26
CA TYR A 830 2.94 -22.02 8.53
C TYR A 830 4.23 -21.34 9.01
N LEU A 831 4.12 -20.07 9.43
CA LEU A 831 5.24 -19.27 9.92
C LEU A 831 5.88 -19.83 11.19
N GLY A 832 5.09 -20.44 12.07
CA GLY A 832 5.54 -21.16 13.26
C GLY A 832 6.52 -22.28 12.90
N GLN A 833 6.21 -23.06 11.86
CA GLN A 833 7.12 -24.08 11.33
C GLN A 833 8.38 -23.46 10.71
N VAL A 834 8.27 -22.33 10.01
CA VAL A 834 9.46 -21.59 9.50
C VAL A 834 10.40 -21.23 10.65
N ARG A 835 9.88 -20.66 11.74
CA ARG A 835 10.67 -20.28 12.93
C ARG A 835 11.32 -21.50 13.57
N LEU A 836 10.55 -22.57 13.77
CA LEU A 836 11.05 -23.81 14.36
C LEU A 836 12.20 -24.41 13.54
N LEU A 837 12.03 -24.47 12.21
CA LEU A 837 13.05 -24.95 11.29
C LEU A 837 14.30 -24.04 11.28
N LYS A 838 14.12 -22.71 11.20
CA LYS A 838 15.24 -21.75 11.24
C LYS A 838 16.05 -21.89 12.51
N LYS A 839 15.40 -21.86 13.68
CA LYS A 839 16.06 -22.01 14.99
C LYS A 839 16.85 -23.32 15.10
N ARG A 840 16.35 -24.38 14.47
CA ARG A 840 16.99 -25.68 14.48
C ARG A 840 18.17 -25.77 13.52
N MET A 841 17.97 -25.38 12.27
CA MET A 841 18.98 -25.47 11.20
C MET A 841 20.12 -24.48 11.42
N GLN A 842 19.88 -23.35 12.11
CA GLN A 842 20.95 -22.44 12.55
C GLN A 842 21.96 -23.07 13.51
N ARG A 843 21.58 -24.11 14.26
CA ARG A 843 22.48 -24.80 15.20
C ARG A 843 23.41 -25.79 14.49
N ASP A 844 23.09 -26.19 13.27
CA ASP A 844 23.87 -27.13 12.48
C ASP A 844 24.66 -26.37 11.40
N PRO A 845 26.00 -26.36 11.46
CA PRO A 845 26.85 -25.68 10.48
C PRO A 845 26.61 -26.09 9.02
N THR A 846 26.06 -27.29 8.78
CA THR A 846 25.81 -27.81 7.42
C THR A 846 24.51 -27.33 6.81
N THR A 847 23.60 -26.74 7.59
CA THR A 847 22.26 -26.35 7.12
C THR A 847 21.93 -24.88 7.36
N GLN A 848 22.86 -24.11 7.93
CA GLN A 848 22.64 -22.74 8.39
C GLN A 848 22.19 -21.77 7.28
N LYS A 849 22.65 -21.97 6.03
CA LYS A 849 22.38 -21.09 4.89
C LYS A 849 21.27 -21.59 3.97
N ILE A 850 20.65 -22.73 4.28
CA ILE A 850 19.52 -23.24 3.50
C ILE A 850 18.34 -22.29 3.65
N ALA A 851 17.73 -21.93 2.52
CA ALA A 851 16.57 -21.05 2.52
C ALA A 851 15.35 -21.79 3.10
N ILE A 852 14.68 -21.16 4.07
CA ILE A 852 13.47 -21.67 4.72
C ILE A 852 12.41 -20.57 4.66
N THR A 853 11.30 -20.84 3.98
CA THR A 853 10.29 -19.81 3.74
C THR A 853 8.88 -20.38 3.67
N ALA A 854 7.89 -19.50 3.81
CA ALA A 854 6.49 -19.85 3.62
C ALA A 854 6.21 -20.11 2.13
N VAL A 855 5.26 -21.01 1.82
CA VAL A 855 4.87 -21.32 0.42
C VAL A 855 4.44 -20.07 -0.35
N ASP A 856 3.58 -19.24 0.24
CA ASP A 856 3.12 -17.98 -0.36
C ASP A 856 4.29 -17.00 -0.57
N ASN A 857 5.40 -17.21 0.14
CA ASN A 857 6.60 -16.38 0.03
C ASN A 857 7.55 -16.78 -1.10
N PHE A 858 7.39 -17.96 -1.69
CA PHE A 858 8.31 -18.50 -2.70
C PHE A 858 7.74 -18.49 -4.12
N GLN A 859 6.74 -17.64 -4.38
CA GLN A 859 6.16 -17.50 -5.71
C GLN A 859 7.14 -16.83 -6.68
N GLY A 860 7.08 -17.21 -7.96
CA GLY A 860 8.07 -16.81 -8.97
C GLY A 860 9.41 -17.55 -8.86
N GLU A 861 9.84 -17.91 -7.64
CA GLU A 861 11.10 -18.59 -7.36
C GLU A 861 11.05 -20.10 -7.67
N GLU A 862 12.24 -20.69 -7.80
CA GLU A 862 12.48 -22.12 -8.06
C GLU A 862 13.83 -22.55 -7.48
N ASN A 863 13.98 -23.83 -7.14
CA ASN A 863 15.27 -24.40 -6.73
C ASN A 863 15.45 -25.84 -7.24
N ASP A 864 16.68 -26.34 -7.24
CA ASP A 864 17.02 -27.69 -7.67
C ASP A 864 16.32 -28.74 -6.80
N ILE A 865 16.38 -28.58 -5.48
CA ILE A 865 15.72 -29.46 -4.51
C ILE A 865 14.77 -28.66 -3.63
N ILE A 866 13.52 -29.13 -3.54
CA ILE A 866 12.51 -28.59 -2.63
C ILE A 866 12.08 -29.65 -1.64
N ILE A 867 12.09 -29.29 -0.36
CA ILE A 867 11.55 -30.11 0.72
C ILE A 867 10.34 -29.37 1.31
N ILE A 868 9.20 -30.06 1.45
CA ILE A 868 7.94 -29.46 1.88
C ILE A 868 7.50 -30.11 3.20
N SER A 869 7.40 -29.32 4.27
CA SER A 869 6.81 -29.73 5.55
C SER A 869 5.35 -29.27 5.60
N LEU A 870 4.40 -30.21 5.66
CA LEU A 870 2.96 -29.92 5.60
C LEU A 870 2.35 -29.54 6.97
N VAL A 871 3.00 -29.94 8.06
CA VAL A 871 2.69 -29.60 9.47
C VAL A 871 1.43 -30.25 10.03
N ARG A 872 0.30 -30.12 9.31
CA ARG A 872 -1.03 -30.44 9.85
C ARG A 872 -1.20 -31.92 10.11
N SER A 873 -1.42 -32.23 11.38
CA SER A 873 -1.69 -33.57 11.86
C SER A 873 -2.52 -33.45 13.14
N ASN A 874 -3.85 -33.50 13.05
CA ASN A 874 -4.74 -33.26 14.19
C ASN A 874 -5.96 -34.19 14.21
N ARG A 875 -6.50 -34.39 15.42
CA ARG A 875 -7.65 -35.28 15.66
C ARG A 875 -8.93 -34.83 14.94
N ALA A 876 -9.09 -33.52 14.73
CA ALA A 876 -10.23 -32.94 14.03
C ALA A 876 -10.18 -33.11 12.50
N ARG A 877 -9.06 -33.67 11.96
CA ARG A 877 -8.80 -33.80 10.51
C ARG A 877 -8.97 -32.48 9.74
N GLN A 878 -8.63 -31.36 10.37
CA GLN A 878 -8.66 -30.04 9.74
C GLN A 878 -7.38 -29.82 8.95
N MET A 879 -7.53 -29.55 7.65
CA MET A 879 -6.40 -29.31 6.73
C MET A 879 -5.91 -27.87 6.74
N GLY A 880 -6.76 -26.91 7.10
CA GLY A 880 -6.44 -25.47 7.06
C GLY A 880 -5.89 -25.06 5.70
N PHE A 881 -4.68 -24.50 5.68
CA PHE A 881 -3.96 -24.08 4.47
C PHE A 881 -3.92 -25.17 3.39
N LEU A 882 -3.78 -26.44 3.78
CA LEU A 882 -3.60 -27.56 2.85
C LEU A 882 -4.86 -27.88 2.03
N ALA A 883 -6.00 -27.23 2.31
CA ALA A 883 -7.24 -27.37 1.55
C ALA A 883 -7.40 -26.33 0.41
N VAL A 884 -6.40 -25.47 0.18
CA VAL A 884 -6.45 -24.45 -0.87
C VAL A 884 -5.62 -24.89 -2.08
N ASP A 885 -6.33 -25.32 -3.13
CA ASP A 885 -5.80 -25.84 -4.40
C ASP A 885 -4.66 -24.99 -4.98
N ASN A 886 -4.88 -23.69 -5.11
CA ASN A 886 -3.91 -22.73 -5.66
C ASN A 886 -2.55 -22.77 -4.92
N ARG A 887 -2.57 -22.95 -3.60
CA ARG A 887 -1.36 -22.97 -2.76
C ARG A 887 -0.63 -24.31 -2.84
N ILE A 888 -1.37 -25.41 -2.98
CA ILE A 888 -0.81 -26.74 -3.25
C ILE A 888 -0.05 -26.70 -4.58
N ASN A 889 -0.68 -26.16 -5.63
CA ASN A 889 -0.05 -26.02 -6.94
C ASN A 889 1.25 -25.20 -6.86
N VAL A 890 1.24 -24.09 -6.12
CA VAL A 890 2.45 -23.28 -5.92
C VAL A 890 3.53 -24.11 -5.23
N ALA A 891 3.24 -24.82 -4.15
CA ALA A 891 4.22 -25.64 -3.45
C ALA A 891 4.86 -26.73 -4.34
N LEU A 892 4.04 -27.43 -5.14
CA LEU A 892 4.49 -28.55 -5.99
C LEU A 892 5.29 -28.13 -7.24
N THR A 893 5.35 -26.84 -7.55
CA THR A 893 5.89 -26.33 -8.83
C THR A 893 7.22 -25.59 -8.70
N ARG A 894 7.83 -25.66 -7.52
CA ARG A 894 9.08 -24.97 -7.18
C ARG A 894 10.33 -25.80 -7.46
N ALA A 895 10.19 -27.13 -7.52
CA ALA A 895 11.30 -28.06 -7.68
C ALA A 895 11.70 -28.26 -9.14
N ARG A 896 13.00 -28.23 -9.44
CA ARG A 896 13.53 -28.57 -10.76
C ARG A 896 13.96 -30.04 -10.84
N HIS A 897 14.85 -30.46 -9.94
CA HIS A 897 15.46 -31.78 -9.97
C HIS A 897 14.79 -32.78 -9.03
N GLY A 898 14.51 -32.39 -7.79
CA GLY A 898 13.99 -33.28 -6.74
C GLY A 898 12.97 -32.62 -5.81
N MET A 899 11.95 -33.36 -5.40
CA MET A 899 10.89 -32.89 -4.50
C MET A 899 10.60 -33.91 -3.41
N PHE A 900 10.59 -33.46 -2.16
CA PHE A 900 10.35 -34.32 -1.00
C PHE A 900 9.28 -33.71 -0.11
N ILE A 901 8.21 -34.45 0.17
CA ILE A 901 7.08 -33.98 0.96
C ILE A 901 7.04 -34.78 2.26
N VAL A 902 6.94 -34.09 3.39
CA VAL A 902 6.81 -34.71 4.72
C VAL A 902 5.47 -34.25 5.30
N GLY A 903 4.62 -35.21 5.68
CA GLY A 903 3.33 -34.89 6.27
C GLY A 903 2.43 -36.10 6.54
N ASN A 904 1.20 -35.84 6.99
CA ASN A 904 0.22 -36.89 7.28
C ASN A 904 -0.68 -37.18 6.07
N SER A 905 -0.41 -38.26 5.32
CA SER A 905 -1.17 -38.58 4.10
C SER A 905 -2.64 -38.94 4.35
N ASP A 906 -2.97 -39.58 5.49
CA ASP A 906 -4.35 -39.96 5.86
C ASP A 906 -5.28 -38.75 5.98
N MET A 907 -4.73 -37.59 6.35
CA MET A 907 -5.51 -36.35 6.42
C MET A 907 -5.83 -35.78 5.05
N LEU A 908 -5.00 -36.07 4.05
CA LEU A 908 -5.10 -35.49 2.71
C LEU A 908 -5.97 -36.34 1.77
N GLU A 909 -6.19 -37.62 2.06
CA GLU A 909 -6.93 -38.53 1.18
C GLU A 909 -8.36 -38.09 0.85
N LYS A 910 -9.02 -37.35 1.77
CA LYS A 910 -10.39 -36.87 1.55
C LYS A 910 -10.46 -35.69 0.59
N HIS A 911 -9.34 -35.03 0.32
CA HIS A 911 -9.28 -33.89 -0.57
C HIS A 911 -9.12 -34.37 -2.01
N THR A 912 -9.95 -33.84 -2.92
CA THR A 912 -10.03 -34.28 -4.32
C THR A 912 -8.66 -34.26 -5.01
N LEU A 913 -7.92 -33.15 -4.93
CA LEU A 913 -6.62 -33.03 -5.59
C LEU A 913 -5.52 -33.84 -4.92
N TRP A 914 -5.35 -33.74 -3.59
CA TRP A 914 -4.39 -34.57 -2.87
C TRP A 914 -4.61 -36.05 -3.10
N SER A 915 -5.86 -36.53 -3.18
CA SER A 915 -6.12 -37.95 -3.46
C SER A 915 -5.54 -38.40 -4.80
N GLN A 916 -5.59 -37.54 -5.82
CA GLN A 916 -4.99 -37.80 -7.14
C GLN A 916 -3.46 -37.75 -7.07
N ILE A 917 -2.90 -36.76 -6.38
CA ILE A 917 -1.44 -36.63 -6.19
C ILE A 917 -0.88 -37.85 -5.43
N LEU A 918 -1.53 -38.27 -4.35
CA LEU A 918 -1.16 -39.45 -3.57
C LEU A 918 -1.31 -40.73 -4.38
N ALA A 919 -2.31 -40.83 -5.26
CA ALA A 919 -2.48 -41.98 -6.15
C ALA A 919 -1.32 -42.08 -7.16
N GLU A 920 -0.89 -40.97 -7.75
CA GLU A 920 0.27 -40.92 -8.64
C GLU A 920 1.55 -41.36 -7.90
N LEU A 921 1.79 -40.83 -6.70
CA LEU A 921 2.94 -41.21 -5.87
C LEU A 921 2.92 -42.68 -5.46
N ARG A 922 1.74 -43.23 -5.12
CA ARG A 922 1.57 -44.67 -4.83
C ARG A 922 1.88 -45.54 -6.03
N SER A 923 1.47 -45.12 -7.23
CA SER A 923 1.73 -45.87 -8.46
C SER A 923 3.23 -46.00 -8.76
N ASP A 924 4.02 -45.01 -8.36
CA ASP A 924 5.47 -44.98 -8.55
C ASP A 924 6.25 -45.53 -7.33
N GLN A 925 5.56 -46.10 -6.32
CA GLN A 925 6.15 -46.54 -5.03
C GLN A 925 6.89 -45.43 -4.27
N CYS A 926 6.45 -44.19 -4.45
CA CYS A 926 7.04 -42.96 -3.90
C CYS A 926 6.26 -42.41 -2.70
N LEU A 927 5.45 -43.23 -2.04
CA LEU A 927 4.71 -42.90 -0.82
C LEU A 927 4.91 -44.02 0.20
N ALA A 928 5.62 -43.73 1.31
CA ALA A 928 5.84 -44.68 2.39
C ALA A 928 6.14 -43.99 3.73
N ASP A 929 6.19 -44.77 4.79
CA ASP A 929 6.57 -44.35 6.15
C ASP A 929 8.08 -44.35 6.40
N ALA A 930 8.87 -44.69 5.38
CA ALA A 930 10.33 -44.68 5.41
C ALA A 930 10.89 -44.09 4.10
N LEU A 931 11.84 -43.17 4.21
CA LEU A 931 12.52 -42.55 3.07
C LEU A 931 13.72 -43.42 2.63
N PRO A 932 13.86 -43.76 1.34
CA PRO A 932 14.99 -44.55 0.85
C PRO A 932 16.22 -43.67 0.63
N ILE A 933 17.12 -43.63 1.62
CA ILE A 933 18.41 -42.92 1.55
C ILE A 933 19.48 -43.82 0.91
N ILE A 934 20.38 -43.22 0.13
CA ILE A 934 21.54 -43.88 -0.47
C ILE A 934 22.82 -43.30 0.14
N ASP A 935 23.81 -44.15 0.37
CA ASP A 935 25.16 -43.69 0.73
C ASP A 935 25.99 -43.26 -0.49
N LYS A 936 26.88 -42.29 -0.29
CA LYS A 936 27.88 -41.87 -1.27
C LYS A 936 28.94 -42.97 -1.53
N GLU A 937 29.18 -43.83 -0.56
CA GLU A 937 30.26 -44.85 -0.60
C GLU A 937 29.73 -46.29 -0.67
N GLU A 938 28.61 -46.61 -0.01
CA GLU A 938 27.94 -47.91 -0.11
C GLU A 938 26.76 -47.91 -1.11
N SER A 939 26.67 -48.93 -1.97
CA SER A 939 25.57 -49.09 -2.94
C SER A 939 24.23 -49.52 -2.30
N GLY A 940 24.11 -49.48 -0.97
CA GLY A 940 22.94 -49.90 -0.22
C GLY A 940 21.85 -48.82 -0.15
N VAL A 941 20.59 -49.25 -0.18
CA VAL A 941 19.42 -48.38 0.05
C VAL A 941 18.95 -48.60 1.48
N PHE A 942 19.01 -47.56 2.31
CA PHE A 942 18.60 -47.57 3.70
C PHE A 942 17.22 -46.91 3.84
N GLN A 943 16.32 -47.56 4.58
CA GLN A 943 14.97 -47.05 4.82
C GLN A 943 14.96 -46.33 6.17
N VAL A 944 14.83 -45.00 6.16
CA VAL A 944 14.86 -44.19 7.39
C VAL A 944 13.47 -43.67 7.75
N ARG A 945 13.08 -43.81 9.02
CA ARG A 945 11.74 -43.45 9.53
C ARG A 945 11.75 -42.20 10.40
N SER A 946 12.90 -41.85 10.96
CA SER A 946 13.06 -40.79 11.94
C SER A 946 14.32 -40.00 11.70
N ALA A 947 14.40 -38.81 12.31
CA ALA A 947 15.60 -37.99 12.26
C ALA A 947 16.80 -38.69 12.92
N ASP A 948 16.58 -39.41 14.01
CA ASP A 948 17.64 -40.14 14.73
C ASP A 948 18.28 -41.21 13.85
N GLU A 949 17.50 -41.91 13.02
CA GLU A 949 18.04 -42.89 12.06
C GLU A 949 18.92 -42.24 10.98
N ILE A 950 18.58 -41.02 10.54
CA ILE A 950 19.42 -40.23 9.63
C ILE A 950 20.68 -39.74 10.36
N SER A 951 20.55 -39.28 11.61
CA SER A 951 21.69 -38.81 12.41
C SER A 951 22.67 -39.94 12.73
N VAL A 952 22.21 -41.14 13.08
CA VAL A 952 23.08 -42.32 13.26
C VAL A 952 23.86 -42.63 11.99
N PHE A 953 23.23 -42.48 10.84
CA PHE A 953 23.87 -42.65 9.53
C PHE A 953 24.88 -41.54 9.20
N LEU A 954 24.70 -40.33 9.73
CA LEU A 954 25.65 -39.23 9.62
C LEU A 954 26.83 -39.38 10.60
N ASP A 955 26.56 -39.81 11.83
CA ASP A 955 27.54 -39.95 12.91
C ASP A 955 28.46 -41.18 12.73
N SER A 956 27.96 -42.27 12.13
CA SER A 956 28.81 -43.43 11.79
C SER A 956 30.00 -43.05 10.90
N LYS A 957 29.90 -41.94 10.16
CA LYS A 957 30.97 -41.40 9.30
C LYS A 957 32.00 -40.55 10.04
N LEU A 958 31.61 -39.85 11.10
CA LEU A 958 32.55 -39.05 11.90
C LEU A 958 33.57 -39.94 12.64
N HIS A 959 33.21 -41.19 12.92
CA HIS A 959 34.08 -42.16 13.57
C HIS A 959 35.00 -42.96 12.62
N GLU A 960 34.73 -43.00 11.32
CA GLU A 960 35.60 -43.68 10.34
C GLU A 960 36.67 -42.77 9.72
N THR A 961 36.54 -41.45 9.86
CA THR A 961 37.55 -40.45 9.44
C THR A 961 38.49 -39.98 10.57
N GLY A 962 38.51 -40.68 11.72
CA GLY A 962 39.35 -40.36 12.88
C GLY A 962 40.72 -41.02 12.88
#